data_AF-A0AAD4E1Z4-F1
#
_entry.id   AF-A0AAD4E1Z4-F1
#
_cell.length_a   1.000
_cell.length_b   1.000
_cell.length_c   1.000
_cell.angle_alpha   90.00
_cell.angle_beta   90.00
_cell.angle_gamma   90.00
#
_symmetry.space_group_name_H-M   'P 1'
#
loop_
_entity.id
_entity.type
_entity.pdbx_description
1 polymer ?
#
loop_
_entity_poly.entity_id
_entity_poly.type
_entity_poly.pdbx_seq_one_letter_code
_entity_poly.pdbx_strand_id
1 'polypeptide(L)'
;MASWTLVFSNVLNEHKDSFVAAKGNSGIRAHILKTIKDAIGSSEAAKDPCVMLPEKNLCKAVRAYYLDFLEDDEDRKAEEEIIEGGTKDTSAPDAVTVEMVRQREDDKPEDAGKYKTEFSGFDVVQKLFKDEFAEYDKQHRDTSNSKSMGQRTRLARMWHQAMSPEVKKELERVAGKWNQEGPPADTKDRYHTHNQKKMMEDFMDMVRRTMGLHVVILTAYDRGEGKAPGTTVPKKPFTQATKDNWTWAEHAQDRLANWLLEGEDADGEDDDENNLPDLTVEVDDDGYPCLPTGFVCLKLKHRQQLVQAVFQKAYAVITNNPRALVPWSEMSTDPTHYLDSGCIPENVVIRDSSHLQKDTITAIYSHWKDHASHDMPIVHFVGYRQADFYDARTKKGAAKGKSRVKPAYVEVSSDEEGLLNKVTNGKSSSDEDVVEVETPTIPESSPKYHLARDMVPYLKSLSTVPSYHYLLTAVQKLPQRTDSKSRKQHLPVWASWTWSQTYLPQDIHEDMKIASVALEHLSNYQFNSHGWGMVVTLGLGLLLRECCRAQEYEADGAGDDVPDYLDNSILGIQMGDQIEEKVIEIGAEVEAILKNESLRLSVVRKYIEKRRSEEKRKLKEKSRVEEEKRAEEEKRVEEEERLAKEASKVDKRVRKSNAKGKGKRLAADVEEPIKKKVKASPPDPPRRSARDKAPLKKYNV
;
A
#
# COMPACT_ATOMS: atom_id res chain seq x y z
N MET A 1 74.70 -33.58 22.59
CA MET A 1 73.37 -32.96 22.75
C MET A 1 72.59 -33.85 23.70
N ALA A 2 72.17 -33.33 24.84
CA ALA A 2 71.38 -34.11 25.79
C ALA A 2 69.93 -34.19 25.28
N SER A 3 69.31 -35.37 25.36
CA SER A 3 67.88 -35.50 25.06
C SER A 3 67.07 -34.71 26.09
N TRP A 4 66.14 -33.87 25.64
CA TRP A 4 65.29 -33.09 26.53
C TRP A 4 64.49 -33.98 27.49
N THR A 5 64.13 -35.21 27.08
CA THR A 5 63.45 -36.17 27.95
C THR A 5 64.29 -36.61 29.15
N LEU A 6 65.62 -36.69 28.99
CA LEU A 6 66.55 -37.00 30.09
C LEU A 6 66.81 -35.78 30.97
N VAL A 7 66.96 -34.60 30.37
CA VAL A 7 67.21 -33.35 31.10
C VAL A 7 66.01 -32.96 31.98
N PHE A 8 64.79 -33.20 31.49
CA PHE A 8 63.55 -32.87 32.17
C PHE A 8 62.83 -34.09 32.76
N SER A 9 63.54 -35.20 33.00
CA SER A 9 62.93 -36.45 33.50
C SER A 9 62.19 -36.26 34.82
N ASN A 10 62.67 -35.39 35.71
CA ASN A 10 62.02 -35.11 36.99
C ASN A 10 60.64 -34.45 36.79
N VAL A 11 60.55 -33.44 35.91
CA VAL A 11 59.31 -32.74 35.59
C VAL A 11 58.32 -33.69 34.89
N LEU A 12 58.83 -34.53 33.97
CA LEU A 12 58.00 -35.52 33.28
C LEU A 12 57.50 -36.61 34.23
N ASN A 13 58.34 -37.09 35.16
CA ASN A 13 57.91 -38.12 36.11
C ASN A 13 56.93 -37.59 37.15
N GLU A 14 57.06 -36.34 37.59
CA GLU A 14 56.14 -35.71 38.55
C GLU A 14 54.69 -35.62 38.01
N HIS A 15 54.53 -35.43 36.70
CA HIS A 15 53.22 -35.28 36.07
C HIS A 15 52.70 -36.54 35.37
N LYS A 16 53.49 -37.62 35.34
CA LYS A 16 53.14 -38.88 34.67
C LYS A 16 51.83 -39.47 35.19
N ASP A 17 51.73 -39.71 36.50
CA ASP A 17 50.55 -40.37 37.08
C ASP A 17 49.29 -39.52 36.92
N SER A 18 49.42 -38.20 36.99
CA SER A 18 48.31 -37.26 36.75
C SER A 18 47.83 -37.32 35.29
N PHE A 19 48.75 -37.45 34.34
CA PHE A 19 48.42 -37.53 32.91
C PHE A 19 47.70 -38.85 32.58
N VAL A 20 48.18 -39.96 33.15
CA VAL A 20 47.55 -41.30 33.01
C VAL A 20 46.19 -41.34 33.70
N ALA A 21 46.06 -40.80 34.91
CA ALA A 21 44.79 -40.74 35.64
C ALA A 21 43.72 -39.87 34.96
N ALA A 22 44.11 -38.95 34.09
CA ALA A 22 43.21 -38.10 33.31
C ALA A 22 42.60 -38.79 32.07
N LYS A 23 42.54 -40.13 32.06
CA LYS A 23 41.94 -40.95 30.99
C LYS A 23 40.57 -40.41 30.56
N GLY A 24 40.40 -40.21 29.25
CA GLY A 24 39.16 -39.71 28.66
C GLY A 24 38.84 -38.23 28.94
N ASN A 25 39.71 -37.47 29.61
CA ASN A 25 39.51 -36.05 29.89
C ASN A 25 40.59 -35.17 29.25
N SER A 26 40.33 -34.78 28.00
CA SER A 26 41.25 -33.97 27.18
C SER A 26 41.56 -32.59 27.80
N GLY A 27 40.61 -32.01 28.56
CA GLY A 27 40.79 -30.73 29.23
C GLY A 27 41.80 -30.79 30.38
N ILE A 28 41.71 -31.83 31.22
CA ILE A 28 42.67 -32.05 32.32
C ILE A 28 44.06 -32.34 31.74
N ARG A 29 44.16 -33.18 30.70
CA ARG A 29 45.44 -33.42 30.01
C ARG A 29 46.04 -32.17 29.40
N ALA A 30 45.23 -31.32 28.75
CA ALA A 30 45.71 -30.04 28.22
C ALA A 30 46.26 -29.12 29.33
N HIS A 31 45.62 -29.12 30.50
CA HIS A 31 46.11 -28.36 31.66
C HIS A 31 47.44 -28.92 32.17
N ILE A 32 47.57 -30.24 32.34
CA ILE A 32 48.81 -30.89 32.76
C ILE A 32 49.95 -30.59 31.79
N LEU A 33 49.71 -30.69 30.48
CA LEU A 33 50.70 -30.37 29.45
C LEU A 33 51.14 -28.90 29.49
N LYS A 34 50.22 -27.99 29.80
CA LYS A 34 50.55 -26.57 29.99
C LYS A 34 51.46 -26.38 31.21
N THR A 35 51.15 -27.03 32.33
CA THR A 35 51.99 -27.00 33.54
C THR A 35 53.40 -27.54 33.26
N ILE A 36 53.51 -28.66 32.55
CA ILE A 36 54.81 -29.22 32.14
C ILE A 36 55.57 -28.24 31.23
N LYS A 37 54.89 -27.65 30.24
CA LYS A 37 55.49 -26.66 29.33
C LYS A 37 56.04 -25.45 30.10
N ASP A 38 55.26 -24.93 31.03
CA ASP A 38 55.65 -23.77 31.84
C ASP A 38 56.83 -24.11 32.78
N ALA A 39 56.84 -25.32 33.36
CA ALA A 39 57.93 -25.81 34.20
C ALA A 39 59.23 -26.00 33.41
N ILE A 40 59.17 -26.60 32.22
CA ILE A 40 60.31 -26.76 31.32
C ILE A 40 60.82 -25.39 30.88
N GLY A 41 59.94 -24.51 30.41
CA GLY A 41 60.30 -23.17 29.95
C GLY A 41 60.90 -22.26 31.04
N SER A 42 60.59 -22.51 32.32
CA SER A 42 61.12 -21.76 33.45
C SER A 42 62.46 -22.30 33.99
N SER A 43 62.87 -23.49 33.59
CA SER A 43 64.10 -24.13 34.05
C SER A 43 65.34 -23.51 33.40
N GLU A 44 66.43 -23.31 34.16
CA GLU A 44 67.71 -22.84 33.60
C GLU A 44 68.27 -23.81 32.56
N ALA A 45 68.00 -25.11 32.70
CA ALA A 45 68.43 -26.13 31.75
C ALA A 45 67.78 -25.96 30.36
N ALA A 46 66.64 -25.27 30.25
CA ALA A 46 66.02 -24.96 28.96
C ALA A 46 66.74 -23.85 28.19
N LYS A 47 67.60 -23.08 28.86
CA LYS A 47 68.44 -22.04 28.24
C LYS A 47 69.79 -22.58 27.76
N ASP A 48 70.14 -23.81 28.11
CA ASP A 48 71.38 -24.43 27.67
C ASP A 48 71.29 -24.81 26.18
N PRO A 49 72.14 -24.24 25.31
CA PRO A 49 72.13 -24.55 23.87
C PRO A 49 72.47 -26.01 23.55
N CYS A 50 72.95 -26.80 24.52
CA CYS A 50 73.18 -28.24 24.37
C CYS A 50 71.92 -29.10 24.52
N VAL A 51 70.79 -28.51 24.92
CA VAL A 51 69.50 -29.18 25.12
C VAL A 51 68.56 -28.83 23.98
N MET A 52 68.25 -29.83 23.14
CA MET A 52 67.38 -29.64 21.97
C MET A 52 65.90 -29.75 22.37
N LEU A 53 65.28 -28.61 22.63
CA LEU A 53 63.84 -28.52 22.86
C LEU A 53 63.06 -28.50 21.54
N PRO A 54 61.91 -29.20 21.44
CA PRO A 54 60.98 -29.07 20.33
C PRO A 54 60.29 -27.68 20.32
N GLU A 55 60.97 -26.65 19.79
CA GLU A 55 60.57 -25.24 19.91
C GLU A 55 59.12 -24.94 19.50
N LYS A 56 58.61 -25.59 18.45
CA LYS A 56 57.28 -25.30 17.90
C LYS A 56 56.16 -26.20 18.43
N ASN A 57 56.47 -27.27 19.18
CA ASN A 57 55.48 -28.29 19.53
C ASN A 57 55.79 -29.04 20.84
N LEU A 58 56.37 -28.38 21.85
CA LEU A 58 56.76 -29.03 23.11
C LEU A 58 55.62 -29.85 23.74
N CYS A 59 54.37 -29.36 23.76
CA CYS A 59 53.24 -30.12 24.28
C CYS A 59 52.96 -31.42 23.50
N LYS A 60 53.15 -31.44 22.17
CA LYS A 60 52.98 -32.66 21.37
C LYS A 60 54.10 -33.65 21.65
N ALA A 61 55.34 -33.16 21.80
CA ALA A 61 56.47 -34.01 22.16
C ALA A 61 56.29 -34.63 23.55
N VAL A 62 55.72 -33.89 24.50
CA VAL A 62 55.34 -34.41 25.83
C VAL A 62 54.19 -35.42 25.73
N ARG A 63 53.17 -35.19 24.88
CA ARG A 63 52.12 -36.19 24.62
C ARG A 63 52.70 -37.48 24.05
N ALA A 64 53.56 -37.38 23.04
CA ALA A 64 54.24 -38.54 22.45
C ALA A 64 55.09 -39.29 23.48
N TYR A 65 55.77 -38.58 24.37
CA TYR A 65 56.49 -39.19 25.50
C TYR A 65 55.55 -39.96 26.45
N TYR A 66 54.31 -39.49 26.65
CA TYR A 66 53.36 -40.17 27.54
C TYR A 66 52.57 -41.32 26.91
N LEU A 67 52.56 -41.45 25.58
CA LEU A 67 51.86 -42.54 24.88
C LEU A 67 52.29 -43.92 25.39
N ASP A 68 53.59 -44.10 25.63
CA ASP A 68 54.17 -45.36 26.10
C ASP A 68 53.71 -45.77 27.52
N PHE A 69 53.04 -44.88 28.25
CA PHE A 69 52.55 -45.13 29.61
C PHE A 69 51.02 -45.27 29.69
N LEU A 70 50.31 -45.20 28.56
CA LEU A 70 48.87 -45.43 28.51
C LEU A 70 48.59 -46.92 28.32
N GLU A 71 47.99 -47.55 29.32
CA GLU A 71 47.64 -48.99 29.28
C GLU A 71 46.39 -49.30 28.44
N ASP A 72 45.55 -48.29 28.19
CA ASP A 72 44.30 -48.44 27.45
C ASP A 72 44.49 -48.08 25.98
N ASP A 73 44.19 -49.03 25.08
CA ASP A 73 44.41 -48.87 23.64
C ASP A 73 43.55 -47.76 23.02
N GLU A 74 42.31 -47.56 23.50
CA GLU A 74 41.43 -46.50 23.02
C GLU A 74 41.93 -45.11 23.42
N ASP A 75 42.39 -44.98 24.66
CA ASP A 75 42.98 -43.75 25.18
C ASP A 75 44.32 -43.42 24.51
N ARG A 76 45.15 -44.44 24.22
CA ARG A 76 46.39 -44.30 23.44
C ARG A 76 46.07 -43.81 22.03
N LYS A 77 45.10 -44.43 21.36
CA LYS A 77 44.66 -44.06 20.01
C LYS A 77 44.08 -42.64 19.96
N ALA A 78 43.34 -42.22 20.98
CA ALA A 78 42.81 -40.86 21.08
C ALA A 78 43.92 -39.81 21.21
N GLU A 79 45.00 -40.10 21.96
CA GLU A 79 46.16 -39.21 22.05
C GLU A 79 47.01 -39.23 20.77
N GLU A 80 47.17 -40.38 20.13
CA GLU A 80 47.80 -40.52 18.81
C GLU A 80 47.08 -39.66 17.76
N GLU A 81 45.74 -39.70 17.71
CA GLU A 81 44.95 -38.88 16.80
C GLU A 81 45.14 -37.37 17.03
N ILE A 82 45.32 -36.93 18.29
CA ILE A 82 45.61 -35.52 18.59
C ILE A 82 47.03 -35.13 18.18
N ILE A 83 47.99 -36.04 18.30
CA ILE A 83 49.38 -35.82 17.85
C ILE A 83 49.42 -35.71 16.32
N GLU A 84 48.77 -36.64 15.61
CA GLU A 84 48.71 -36.70 14.14
C GLU A 84 47.84 -35.60 13.53
N GLY A 85 46.69 -35.30 14.15
CA GLY A 85 45.74 -34.27 13.70
C GLY A 85 46.33 -32.86 13.70
N GLY A 86 47.41 -32.63 14.46
CA GLY A 86 48.12 -31.36 14.47
C GLY A 86 49.22 -31.22 13.41
N THR A 87 49.50 -32.26 12.62
CA THR A 87 50.48 -32.27 11.52
C THR A 87 49.83 -32.40 10.14
N LYS A 88 48.52 -32.13 10.03
CA LYS A 88 48.01 -31.69 8.73
C LYS A 88 48.76 -30.42 8.37
N ASP A 89 49.74 -30.57 7.50
CA ASP A 89 50.29 -29.51 6.70
C ASP A 89 49.15 -28.57 6.31
N THR A 90 49.42 -27.28 6.38
CA THR A 90 48.72 -26.22 5.65
C THR A 90 48.82 -26.50 4.14
N SER A 91 48.32 -27.66 3.72
CA SER A 91 47.74 -27.88 2.43
C SER A 91 46.69 -26.78 2.25
N ALA A 92 46.70 -26.21 1.06
CA ALA A 92 45.76 -25.19 0.63
C ALA A 92 44.35 -25.50 1.16
N PRO A 93 43.55 -24.47 1.50
CA PRO A 93 42.20 -24.65 2.06
C PRO A 93 41.50 -25.80 1.35
N ASP A 94 41.14 -26.83 2.13
CA ASP A 94 40.52 -28.07 1.66
C ASP A 94 39.58 -27.74 0.51
N ALA A 95 39.91 -28.33 -0.64
CA ALA A 95 39.68 -27.77 -1.95
C ALA A 95 38.23 -27.32 -2.16
N VAL A 96 38.02 -26.00 -2.19
CA VAL A 96 36.88 -25.44 -2.92
C VAL A 96 37.03 -25.95 -4.35
N THR A 97 36.23 -26.93 -4.74
CA THR A 97 36.28 -27.52 -6.08
C THR A 97 35.34 -26.78 -7.02
N VAL A 98 35.58 -26.90 -8.32
CA VAL A 98 34.66 -26.38 -9.36
C VAL A 98 33.24 -26.93 -9.14
N GLU A 99 33.11 -28.17 -8.70
CA GLU A 99 31.80 -28.80 -8.46
C GLU A 99 31.06 -28.17 -7.27
N MET A 100 31.77 -27.80 -6.20
CA MET A 100 31.16 -27.07 -5.07
C MET A 100 30.66 -25.68 -5.50
N VAL A 101 31.39 -24.99 -6.38
CA VAL A 101 30.94 -23.69 -6.93
C VAL A 101 29.64 -23.86 -7.71
N ARG A 102 29.54 -24.92 -8.52
CA ARG A 102 28.33 -25.22 -9.30
C ARG A 102 27.14 -25.61 -8.43
N GLN A 103 27.35 -26.44 -7.41
CA GLN A 103 26.30 -26.86 -6.49
C GLN A 103 25.69 -25.70 -5.70
N ARG A 104 26.50 -24.66 -5.43
CA ARG A 104 26.06 -23.47 -4.69
C ARG A 104 25.76 -22.28 -5.59
N GLU A 105 25.80 -22.43 -6.90
CA GLU A 105 25.56 -21.32 -7.86
C GLU A 105 24.21 -20.63 -7.63
N ASP A 106 23.22 -21.39 -7.13
CA ASP A 106 21.87 -20.92 -6.80
C ASP A 106 21.78 -20.20 -5.43
N ASP A 107 22.83 -20.23 -4.60
CA ASP A 107 22.93 -19.51 -3.32
C ASP A 107 23.22 -18.00 -3.53
N LYS A 108 22.56 -17.41 -4.53
CA LYS A 108 22.73 -16.00 -4.87
C LYS A 108 22.22 -15.10 -3.74
N PRO A 109 22.86 -13.94 -3.52
CA PRO A 109 22.40 -13.01 -2.53
C PRO A 109 20.94 -12.59 -2.82
N GLU A 110 20.11 -12.70 -1.79
CA GLU A 110 18.72 -12.24 -1.87
C GLU A 110 18.68 -10.71 -2.02
N ASP A 111 19.38 -9.99 -1.14
CA ASP A 111 19.37 -8.51 -1.10
C ASP A 111 19.83 -7.85 -2.42
N ALA A 112 18.89 -7.20 -3.10
CA ALA A 112 19.13 -6.49 -4.36
C ALA A 112 20.13 -5.33 -4.23
N GLY A 113 20.36 -4.79 -3.03
CA GLY A 113 21.37 -3.76 -2.81
C GLY A 113 22.78 -4.20 -3.14
N LYS A 114 23.05 -5.52 -3.09
CA LYS A 114 24.36 -6.10 -3.43
C LYS A 114 24.63 -6.12 -4.93
N TYR A 115 23.60 -6.01 -5.77
CA TYR A 115 23.72 -5.98 -7.23
C TYR A 115 23.92 -4.57 -7.80
N LYS A 116 24.07 -3.56 -6.94
CA LYS A 116 24.40 -2.18 -7.37
C LYS A 116 25.76 -2.08 -8.06
N THR A 117 26.66 -2.99 -7.73
CA THR A 117 27.99 -3.11 -8.32
C THR A 117 28.07 -4.49 -8.95
N GLU A 118 28.70 -4.59 -10.11
CA GLU A 118 28.98 -5.88 -10.73
C GLU A 118 29.76 -6.75 -9.75
N PHE A 119 29.26 -7.97 -9.53
CA PHE A 119 29.98 -8.98 -8.79
C PHE A 119 31.25 -9.35 -9.56
N SER A 120 32.36 -9.41 -8.84
CA SER A 120 33.56 -10.11 -9.29
C SER A 120 33.57 -11.54 -8.77
N GLY A 121 34.42 -12.41 -9.31
CA GLY A 121 34.63 -13.75 -8.74
C GLY A 121 35.00 -13.73 -7.25
N PHE A 122 35.67 -12.66 -6.80
CA PHE A 122 35.96 -12.41 -5.39
C PHE A 122 34.71 -12.11 -4.54
N ASP A 123 33.73 -11.41 -5.09
CA ASP A 123 32.49 -11.12 -4.35
C ASP A 123 31.62 -12.37 -4.23
N VAL A 124 31.57 -13.17 -5.31
CA VAL A 124 30.85 -14.45 -5.36
C VAL A 124 31.42 -15.42 -4.31
N VAL A 125 32.76 -15.54 -4.23
CA VAL A 125 33.37 -16.48 -3.29
C VAL A 125 33.07 -16.15 -1.83
N GLN A 126 33.00 -14.86 -1.48
CA GLN A 126 32.62 -14.44 -0.14
C GLN A 126 31.15 -14.73 0.21
N LYS A 127 30.29 -14.89 -0.80
CA LYS A 127 28.88 -15.25 -0.61
C LYS A 127 28.70 -16.76 -0.53
N LEU A 128 29.16 -17.48 -1.54
CA LEU A 128 28.99 -18.94 -1.65
C LEU A 128 29.66 -19.71 -0.52
N PHE A 129 30.78 -19.19 -0.03
CA PHE A 129 31.62 -19.88 0.95
C PHE A 129 31.83 -19.05 2.21
N LYS A 130 30.76 -18.41 2.68
CA LYS A 130 30.79 -17.55 3.86
C LYS A 130 31.30 -18.29 5.10
N ASP A 131 30.92 -19.55 5.26
CA ASP A 131 31.23 -20.35 6.44
C ASP A 131 32.66 -20.92 6.38
N GLU A 132 33.10 -21.39 5.21
CA GLU A 132 34.48 -21.80 4.97
C GLU A 132 35.44 -20.62 5.12
N PHE A 133 35.05 -19.45 4.61
CA PHE A 133 35.81 -18.23 4.84
C PHE A 133 35.82 -17.82 6.31
N ALA A 134 34.72 -17.99 7.05
CA ALA A 134 34.68 -17.69 8.48
C ALA A 134 35.61 -18.61 9.28
N GLU A 135 35.69 -19.89 8.91
CA GLU A 135 36.64 -20.83 9.53
C GLU A 135 38.09 -20.52 9.13
N TYR A 136 38.33 -20.17 7.87
CA TYR A 136 39.64 -19.71 7.40
C TYR A 136 40.09 -18.43 8.13
N ASP A 137 39.19 -17.43 8.27
CA ASP A 137 39.42 -16.21 9.05
C ASP A 137 39.74 -16.58 10.49
N LYS A 138 38.97 -17.46 11.14
CA LYS A 138 39.23 -17.90 12.51
C LYS A 138 40.59 -18.56 12.70
N GLN A 139 41.07 -19.33 11.72
CA GLN A 139 42.37 -19.99 11.76
C GLN A 139 43.54 -19.03 11.53
N HIS A 140 43.36 -18.02 10.68
CA HIS A 140 44.46 -17.15 10.22
C HIS A 140 44.43 -15.74 10.83
N ARG A 141 43.36 -15.40 11.55
CA ARG A 141 43.21 -14.09 12.16
C ARG A 141 44.03 -14.01 13.44
N ASP A 142 44.93 -13.03 13.46
CA ASP A 142 45.65 -12.65 14.66
C ASP A 142 44.68 -12.02 15.67
N THR A 143 44.28 -12.79 16.67
CA THR A 143 43.35 -12.36 17.72
C THR A 143 43.91 -11.25 18.61
N SER A 144 45.22 -10.96 18.54
CA SER A 144 45.86 -9.93 19.34
C SER A 144 45.68 -8.51 18.78
N ASN A 145 45.27 -8.36 17.52
CA ASN A 145 45.14 -7.06 16.87
C ASN A 145 43.66 -6.67 16.64
N SER A 146 43.20 -5.63 17.36
CA SER A 146 41.80 -5.18 17.34
C SER A 146 41.38 -4.41 16.07
N LYS A 147 42.31 -4.09 15.17
CA LYS A 147 42.00 -3.46 13.86
C LYS A 147 41.48 -4.51 12.86
N SER A 148 40.28 -5.01 13.13
CA SER A 148 39.75 -6.27 12.58
C SER A 148 39.25 -6.23 11.13
N MET A 149 38.71 -5.10 10.64
CA MET A 149 38.10 -5.08 9.30
C MET A 149 39.12 -5.16 8.16
N GLY A 150 40.23 -4.43 8.24
CA GLY A 150 41.27 -4.44 7.19
C GLY A 150 41.96 -5.80 7.06
N GLN A 151 42.12 -6.52 8.19
CA GLN A 151 42.71 -7.85 8.21
C GLN A 151 41.78 -8.89 7.58
N ARG A 152 40.47 -8.84 7.87
CA ARG A 152 39.51 -9.79 7.29
C ARG A 152 39.45 -9.67 5.76
N THR A 153 39.42 -8.46 5.21
CA THR A 153 39.45 -8.26 3.75
C THR A 153 40.77 -8.74 3.12
N ARG A 154 41.90 -8.55 3.82
CA ARG A 154 43.21 -9.07 3.37
C ARG A 154 43.23 -10.59 3.38
N LEU A 155 42.72 -11.24 4.43
CA LEU A 155 42.62 -12.69 4.54
C LEU A 155 41.70 -13.27 3.46
N ALA A 156 40.57 -12.62 3.18
CA ALA A 156 39.70 -13.00 2.07
C ALA A 156 40.44 -12.96 0.74
N ARG A 157 41.22 -11.90 0.48
CA ARG A 157 42.00 -11.79 -0.77
C ARG A 157 43.07 -12.86 -0.86
N MET A 158 43.78 -13.15 0.23
CA MET A 158 44.77 -14.22 0.26
C MET A 158 44.12 -15.58 0.01
N TRP A 159 42.97 -15.84 0.63
CA TRP A 159 42.20 -17.06 0.44
C TRP A 159 41.75 -17.23 -1.01
N HIS A 160 41.15 -16.19 -1.61
CA HIS A 160 40.79 -16.17 -3.02
C HIS A 160 42.02 -16.35 -3.94
N GLN A 161 43.15 -15.71 -3.63
CA GLN A 161 44.39 -15.87 -4.41
C GLN A 161 44.98 -17.28 -4.32
N ALA A 162 44.79 -17.98 -3.21
CA ALA A 162 45.26 -19.35 -3.02
C ALA A 162 44.40 -20.40 -3.77
N MET A 163 43.20 -20.04 -4.24
CA MET A 163 42.35 -20.95 -5.02
C MET A 163 42.94 -21.27 -6.39
N SER A 164 42.59 -22.44 -6.92
CA SER A 164 43.06 -22.87 -8.23
C SER A 164 42.54 -21.94 -9.34
N PRO A 165 43.27 -21.82 -10.46
CA PRO A 165 42.83 -21.03 -11.61
C PRO A 165 41.46 -21.45 -12.17
N GLU A 166 41.17 -22.75 -12.13
CA GLU A 166 39.90 -23.32 -12.61
C GLU A 166 38.72 -22.86 -11.76
N VAL A 167 38.89 -22.87 -10.42
CA VAL A 167 37.88 -22.39 -9.47
C VAL A 167 37.63 -20.91 -9.64
N LYS A 168 38.68 -20.10 -9.80
CA LYS A 168 38.56 -18.66 -10.09
C LYS A 168 37.79 -18.40 -11.38
N LYS A 169 38.08 -19.16 -12.44
CA LYS A 169 37.36 -19.04 -13.73
C LYS A 169 35.88 -19.39 -13.58
N GLU A 170 35.54 -20.41 -12.80
CA GLU A 170 34.16 -20.78 -12.53
C GLU A 170 33.45 -19.70 -11.67
N LEU A 171 34.12 -19.14 -10.67
CA LEU A 171 33.60 -18.03 -9.87
C LEU A 171 33.31 -16.79 -10.72
N GLU A 172 34.18 -16.45 -11.68
CA GLU A 172 33.92 -15.36 -12.64
C GLU A 172 32.74 -15.69 -13.57
N ARG A 173 32.56 -16.96 -13.96
CA ARG A 173 31.39 -17.39 -14.73
C ARG A 173 30.09 -17.18 -13.92
N VAL A 174 30.09 -17.61 -12.66
CA VAL A 174 28.94 -17.41 -11.74
C VAL A 174 28.69 -15.92 -11.51
N ALA A 175 29.74 -15.12 -11.35
CA ALA A 175 29.63 -13.67 -11.22
C ALA A 175 28.97 -13.05 -12.46
N GLY A 176 29.39 -13.46 -13.66
CA GLY A 176 28.77 -13.06 -14.92
C GLY A 176 27.29 -13.42 -14.99
N LYS A 177 26.93 -14.65 -14.57
CA LYS A 177 25.53 -15.08 -14.52
C LYS A 177 24.71 -14.26 -13.51
N TRP A 178 25.21 -14.06 -12.29
CA TRP A 178 24.54 -13.22 -11.28
C TRP A 178 24.36 -11.78 -11.73
N ASN A 179 25.35 -11.21 -12.43
CA ASN A 179 25.26 -9.86 -13.00
C ASN A 179 24.22 -9.78 -14.13
N GLN A 180 24.05 -10.86 -14.91
CA GLN A 180 23.04 -10.94 -15.98
C GLN A 180 21.63 -11.15 -15.45
N GLU A 181 21.44 -12.10 -14.52
CA GLU A 181 20.11 -12.38 -13.92
C GLU A 181 19.65 -11.27 -12.97
N GLY A 182 20.61 -10.65 -12.28
CA GLY A 182 20.36 -9.71 -11.20
C GLY A 182 19.72 -10.38 -9.98
N PRO A 183 19.16 -9.57 -9.06
CA PRO A 183 18.52 -10.10 -7.86
C PRO A 183 17.25 -10.90 -8.18
N PRO A 184 16.86 -11.86 -7.32
CA PRO A 184 15.55 -12.50 -7.36
C PRO A 184 14.41 -11.47 -7.46
N ALA A 185 13.35 -11.80 -8.21
CA ALA A 185 12.22 -10.88 -8.48
C ALA A 185 11.51 -10.41 -7.20
N ASP A 186 11.31 -11.31 -6.24
CA ASP A 186 10.71 -11.01 -4.94
C ASP A 186 11.56 -10.00 -4.13
N THR A 187 12.88 -10.07 -4.27
CA THR A 187 13.78 -9.19 -3.54
C THR A 187 14.00 -7.87 -4.25
N LYS A 188 13.85 -7.82 -5.59
CA LYS A 188 13.73 -6.57 -6.35
C LYS A 188 12.55 -5.75 -5.81
N ASP A 189 11.36 -6.34 -5.65
CA ASP A 189 10.18 -5.65 -5.09
C ASP A 189 10.44 -5.09 -3.68
N ARG A 190 10.97 -5.93 -2.76
CA ARG A 190 11.35 -5.47 -1.42
C ARG A 190 12.35 -4.33 -1.44
N TYR A 191 13.35 -4.41 -2.32
CA TYR A 191 14.38 -3.39 -2.45
C TYR A 191 13.84 -2.08 -3.00
N HIS A 192 13.03 -2.12 -4.05
CA HIS A 192 12.37 -0.95 -4.60
C HIS A 192 11.48 -0.30 -3.53
N THR A 193 10.66 -1.09 -2.84
CA THR A 193 9.80 -0.61 -1.76
C THR A 193 10.59 0.15 -0.67
N HIS A 194 11.79 -0.32 -0.30
CA HIS A 194 12.59 0.31 0.75
C HIS A 194 13.50 1.45 0.27
N ASN A 195 14.07 1.36 -0.94
CA ASN A 195 15.16 2.22 -1.39
C ASN A 195 14.77 3.20 -2.50
N GLN A 196 13.73 2.91 -3.28
CA GLN A 196 13.37 3.72 -4.46
C GLN A 196 13.07 5.16 -4.06
N LYS A 197 12.30 5.36 -2.99
CA LYS A 197 12.01 6.69 -2.48
C LYS A 197 13.28 7.49 -2.17
N LYS A 198 14.23 6.89 -1.46
CA LYS A 198 15.50 7.55 -1.12
C LYS A 198 16.32 7.85 -2.37
N MET A 199 16.40 6.91 -3.30
CA MET A 199 17.13 7.08 -4.56
C MET A 199 16.54 8.24 -5.40
N MET A 200 15.22 8.36 -5.44
CA MET A 200 14.53 9.49 -6.07
C MET A 200 14.83 10.80 -5.35
N GLU A 201 14.75 10.83 -4.02
CA GLU A 201 15.07 12.01 -3.22
C GLU A 201 16.52 12.47 -3.44
N ASP A 202 17.48 11.54 -3.43
CA ASP A 202 18.90 11.81 -3.70
C ASP A 202 19.11 12.36 -5.12
N PHE A 203 18.42 11.81 -6.12
CA PHE A 203 18.50 12.29 -7.51
C PHE A 203 17.84 13.66 -7.69
N MET A 204 16.65 13.88 -7.14
CA MET A 204 15.98 15.19 -7.17
C MET A 204 16.85 16.27 -6.50
N ASP A 205 17.48 15.94 -5.36
CA ASP A 205 18.42 16.82 -4.68
C ASP A 205 19.67 17.09 -5.53
N MET A 206 20.20 16.08 -6.20
CA MET A 206 21.34 16.22 -7.10
C MET A 206 21.03 17.17 -8.26
N VAL A 207 19.91 16.96 -8.96
CA VAL A 207 19.47 17.81 -10.08
C VAL A 207 19.21 19.23 -9.61
N ARG A 208 18.58 19.40 -8.43
CA ARG A 208 18.36 20.72 -7.84
C ARG A 208 19.66 21.45 -7.53
N ARG A 209 20.65 20.77 -6.95
CA ARG A 209 21.93 21.38 -6.57
C ARG A 209 22.82 21.69 -7.78
N THR A 210 22.81 20.81 -8.78
CA THR A 210 23.70 20.91 -9.94
C THR A 210 23.13 21.76 -11.07
N MET A 211 21.82 21.70 -11.30
CA MET A 211 21.16 22.36 -12.43
C MET A 211 20.19 23.46 -12.00
N GLY A 212 19.89 23.60 -10.71
CA GLY A 212 18.88 24.57 -10.21
C GLY A 212 17.44 24.21 -10.58
N LEU A 213 17.19 22.99 -11.08
CA LEU A 213 15.87 22.55 -11.51
C LEU A 213 15.10 21.87 -10.37
N HIS A 214 13.79 22.13 -10.33
CA HIS A 214 12.85 21.38 -9.50
C HIS A 214 12.18 20.31 -10.37
N VAL A 215 12.50 19.05 -10.12
CA VAL A 215 11.97 17.91 -10.88
C VAL A 215 11.04 17.10 -9.99
N VAL A 216 9.90 16.68 -10.55
CA VAL A 216 9.01 15.68 -9.96
C VAL A 216 9.21 14.39 -10.73
N ILE A 217 9.48 13.31 -10.00
CA ILE A 217 9.69 12.00 -10.60
C ILE A 217 8.57 11.08 -10.13
N LEU A 218 7.89 10.51 -11.11
CA LEU A 218 6.93 9.43 -10.92
C LEU A 218 7.66 8.16 -11.33
N THR A 219 7.65 7.16 -10.44
CA THR A 219 8.26 5.87 -10.76
C THR A 219 7.26 4.77 -10.56
N ALA A 220 7.28 3.84 -11.49
CA ALA A 220 6.62 2.56 -11.36
C ALA A 220 7.64 1.44 -11.55
N TYR A 221 7.37 0.31 -10.92
CA TYR A 221 8.15 -0.90 -11.10
C TYR A 221 7.20 -2.09 -11.08
N ASP A 222 7.56 -3.09 -11.88
CA ASP A 222 6.84 -4.35 -11.92
C ASP A 222 7.03 -5.11 -10.59
N ARG A 223 5.91 -5.66 -10.07
CA ARG A 223 5.89 -6.48 -8.86
C ARG A 223 5.80 -7.98 -9.17
N GLY A 224 5.84 -8.35 -10.43
CA GLY A 224 5.64 -9.70 -10.94
C GLY A 224 4.17 -9.99 -11.26
N GLU A 225 3.95 -11.12 -11.95
CA GLU A 225 2.64 -11.56 -12.44
C GLU A 225 1.54 -11.47 -11.38
N GLY A 226 0.41 -10.87 -11.76
CA GLY A 226 -0.79 -10.76 -10.93
C GLY A 226 -0.76 -9.71 -9.82
N LYS A 227 0.32 -8.93 -9.68
CA LYS A 227 0.38 -7.81 -8.72
C LYS A 227 0.33 -6.47 -9.44
N ALA A 228 -0.48 -5.56 -8.93
CA ALA A 228 -0.50 -4.18 -9.42
C ALA A 228 0.91 -3.55 -9.31
N PRO A 229 1.38 -2.83 -10.34
CA PRO A 229 2.71 -2.23 -10.35
C PRO A 229 2.91 -1.33 -9.13
N GLY A 230 4.09 -1.43 -8.53
CA GLY A 230 4.45 -0.59 -7.40
C GLY A 230 4.72 0.83 -7.86
N THR A 231 3.99 1.81 -7.34
CA THR A 231 4.18 3.23 -7.68
C THR A 231 4.75 4.01 -6.50
N THR A 232 5.70 4.90 -6.75
CA THR A 232 6.25 5.80 -5.73
C THR A 232 6.20 7.26 -6.21
N VAL A 233 5.63 8.15 -5.38
CA VAL A 233 5.52 9.59 -5.63
C VAL A 233 6.10 10.39 -4.45
N PRO A 234 6.85 11.49 -4.69
CA PRO A 234 7.33 12.35 -3.62
C PRO A 234 6.18 13.00 -2.83
N LYS A 235 6.24 12.95 -1.49
CA LYS A 235 5.19 13.48 -0.59
C LYS A 235 4.97 14.99 -0.69
N LYS A 236 5.96 15.74 -1.20
CA LYS A 236 5.92 17.21 -1.34
C LYS A 236 6.67 17.62 -2.62
N PRO A 237 6.05 17.46 -3.79
CA PRO A 237 6.74 17.67 -5.06
C PRO A 237 7.09 19.15 -5.31
N PHE A 238 6.39 20.09 -4.67
CA PHE A 238 6.58 21.51 -4.91
C PHE A 238 6.70 22.30 -3.60
N THR A 239 7.71 23.18 -3.53
CA THR A 239 7.88 24.16 -2.43
C THR A 239 6.97 25.36 -2.58
N GLN A 240 6.59 25.70 -3.81
CA GLN A 240 5.54 26.66 -4.17
C GLN A 240 4.77 26.05 -5.33
N ALA A 241 3.49 25.78 -5.15
CA ALA A 241 2.62 25.26 -6.20
C ALA A 241 1.33 26.04 -6.21
N THR A 242 0.84 26.31 -7.43
CA THR A 242 -0.55 26.67 -7.66
C THR A 242 -1.46 25.54 -7.16
N LYS A 243 -2.71 25.86 -6.86
CA LYS A 243 -3.70 24.87 -6.39
C LYS A 243 -3.82 23.69 -7.38
N ASP A 244 -3.68 23.97 -8.67
CA ASP A 244 -3.79 23.00 -9.75
C ASP A 244 -2.58 22.06 -9.84
N ASN A 245 -1.37 22.54 -9.54
CA ASN A 245 -0.19 21.68 -9.45
C ASN A 245 -0.25 20.75 -8.23
N TRP A 246 -0.88 21.20 -7.15
CA TRP A 246 -1.15 20.37 -5.98
C TRP A 246 -2.15 19.27 -6.27
N THR A 247 -3.28 19.59 -6.89
CA THR A 247 -4.28 18.58 -7.26
C THR A 247 -3.71 17.58 -8.26
N TRP A 248 -2.92 18.03 -9.25
CA TRP A 248 -2.23 17.10 -10.15
C TRP A 248 -1.29 16.17 -9.39
N ALA A 249 -0.43 16.70 -8.52
CA ALA A 249 0.52 15.91 -7.74
C ALA A 249 -0.16 14.93 -6.77
N GLU A 250 -1.28 15.33 -6.17
CA GLU A 250 -2.06 14.50 -5.25
C GLU A 250 -2.65 13.28 -5.96
N HIS A 251 -3.03 13.43 -7.23
CA HIS A 251 -3.56 12.35 -8.07
C HIS A 251 -2.54 11.68 -8.99
N ALA A 252 -1.28 12.12 -8.99
CA ALA A 252 -0.29 11.63 -9.94
C ALA A 252 0.01 10.14 -9.75
N GLN A 253 -0.08 9.63 -8.52
CA GLN A 253 0.11 8.22 -8.22
C GLN A 253 -1.01 7.37 -8.84
N ASP A 254 -2.26 7.78 -8.66
CA ASP A 254 -3.43 7.08 -9.19
C ASP A 254 -3.44 7.12 -10.73
N ARG A 255 -3.08 8.28 -11.32
CA ARG A 255 -2.96 8.42 -12.78
C ARG A 255 -1.90 7.51 -13.36
N LEU A 256 -0.73 7.42 -12.73
CA LEU A 256 0.33 6.52 -13.17
C LEU A 256 -0.09 5.06 -13.02
N ALA A 257 -0.72 4.70 -11.91
CA ALA A 257 -1.23 3.35 -11.69
C ALA A 257 -2.29 2.97 -12.73
N ASN A 258 -3.23 3.87 -13.03
CA ASN A 258 -4.24 3.65 -14.07
C ASN A 258 -3.60 3.50 -15.46
N TRP A 259 -2.68 4.39 -15.82
CA TRP A 259 -1.97 4.31 -17.11
C TRP A 259 -1.22 2.97 -17.28
N LEU A 260 -0.63 2.43 -16.22
CA LEU A 260 0.04 1.13 -16.26
C LEU A 260 -0.91 -0.07 -16.30
N LEU A 261 -2.09 0.06 -15.67
CA LEU A 261 -3.13 -0.96 -15.69
C LEU A 261 -3.90 -0.96 -17.01
N GLU A 262 -3.92 0.17 -17.71
CA GLU A 262 -4.56 0.32 -19.02
C GLU A 262 -3.79 -0.39 -20.15
N GLY A 263 -2.52 -0.80 -19.90
CA GLY A 263 -1.74 -1.71 -20.73
C GLY A 263 -1.37 -1.16 -22.12
N GLU A 264 -0.08 -1.22 -22.49
CA GLU A 264 0.34 -1.06 -23.90
C GLU A 264 -0.04 -2.28 -24.78
N ASP A 265 -0.63 -3.33 -24.17
CA ASP A 265 -1.10 -4.54 -24.86
C ASP A 265 -2.53 -4.42 -25.44
N ALA A 266 -3.14 -3.24 -25.44
CA ALA A 266 -4.40 -2.99 -26.16
C ALA A 266 -4.22 -2.88 -27.70
N ASP A 267 -3.00 -3.13 -28.18
CA ASP A 267 -2.59 -3.00 -29.57
C ASP A 267 -2.17 -4.35 -30.21
N GLY A 268 -2.40 -5.49 -29.55
CA GLY A 268 -1.93 -6.79 -30.03
C GLY A 268 -2.83 -7.99 -29.75
N GLU A 269 -3.58 -8.38 -30.79
CA GLU A 269 -4.03 -9.73 -31.16
C GLU A 269 -5.30 -10.31 -30.48
N ASP A 270 -6.34 -10.43 -31.31
CA ASP A 270 -7.43 -11.43 -31.28
C ASP A 270 -8.48 -11.39 -30.15
N ASP A 271 -8.96 -10.20 -29.76
CA ASP A 271 -10.35 -10.11 -29.27
C ASP A 271 -11.29 -9.98 -30.48
N ASP A 272 -12.05 -11.05 -30.73
CA ASP A 272 -13.00 -11.26 -31.84
C ASP A 272 -13.62 -9.96 -32.39
N GLU A 273 -13.09 -9.51 -33.53
CA GLU A 273 -13.57 -8.36 -34.32
C GLU A 273 -15.05 -8.52 -34.79
N ASN A 274 -15.67 -9.67 -34.51
CA ASN A 274 -17.04 -10.01 -34.87
C ASN A 274 -18.09 -9.66 -33.80
N ASN A 275 -17.70 -9.34 -32.56
CA ASN A 275 -18.62 -8.89 -31.51
C ASN A 275 -18.61 -7.35 -31.36
N LEU A 276 -18.43 -6.63 -32.47
CA LEU A 276 -18.78 -5.22 -32.47
C LEU A 276 -20.32 -5.12 -32.37
N PRO A 277 -20.87 -4.39 -31.37
CA PRO A 277 -22.27 -3.99 -31.46
C PRO A 277 -22.48 -3.25 -32.79
N ASP A 278 -23.61 -3.47 -33.44
CA ASP A 278 -23.91 -2.84 -34.73
C ASP A 278 -23.96 -1.31 -34.55
N LEU A 279 -22.84 -0.64 -34.81
CA LEU A 279 -22.68 0.81 -34.68
C LEU A 279 -23.25 1.53 -35.92
N THR A 280 -24.43 1.12 -36.38
CA THR A 280 -25.11 1.77 -37.49
C THR A 280 -25.52 3.19 -37.11
N VAL A 281 -24.88 4.18 -37.74
CA VAL A 281 -25.29 5.57 -37.68
C VAL A 281 -26.43 5.78 -38.66
N GLU A 282 -27.62 6.06 -38.13
CA GLU A 282 -28.79 6.45 -38.90
C GLU A 282 -28.52 7.77 -39.64
N VAL A 283 -29.15 7.94 -40.80
CA VAL A 283 -29.07 9.16 -41.62
C VAL A 283 -30.48 9.68 -41.86
N ASP A 284 -30.62 11.01 -41.86
CA ASP A 284 -31.89 11.69 -42.14
C ASP A 284 -32.26 11.67 -43.64
N ASP A 285 -33.40 12.26 -43.99
CA ASP A 285 -33.91 12.34 -45.36
C ASP A 285 -32.97 13.11 -46.31
N ASP A 286 -32.13 14.00 -45.76
CA ASP A 286 -31.12 14.77 -46.49
C ASP A 286 -29.76 14.05 -46.56
N GLY A 287 -29.65 12.88 -45.91
CA GLY A 287 -28.48 12.02 -45.88
C GLY A 287 -27.47 12.35 -44.78
N TYR A 288 -27.72 13.33 -43.92
CA TYR A 288 -26.83 13.68 -42.81
C TYR A 288 -26.97 12.68 -41.65
N PRO A 289 -25.89 12.40 -40.92
CA PRO A 289 -25.96 11.48 -39.78
C PRO A 289 -26.82 12.07 -38.65
N CYS A 290 -27.71 11.24 -38.09
CA CYS A 290 -28.47 11.57 -36.88
C CYS A 290 -27.60 11.37 -35.63
N LEU A 291 -27.99 12.01 -34.52
CA LEU A 291 -27.29 11.86 -33.24
C LEU A 291 -27.40 10.40 -32.75
N PRO A 292 -26.28 9.68 -32.58
CA PRO A 292 -26.33 8.29 -32.13
C PRO A 292 -26.89 8.15 -30.71
N THR A 293 -27.85 7.25 -30.51
CA THR A 293 -28.32 6.86 -29.17
C THR A 293 -27.30 5.96 -28.48
N GLY A 294 -27.21 5.98 -27.14
CA GLY A 294 -26.32 5.03 -26.41
C GLY A 294 -24.90 5.47 -26.17
N PHE A 295 -24.52 6.67 -26.63
CA PHE A 295 -23.13 7.11 -26.63
C PHE A 295 -22.44 7.09 -25.26
N VAL A 296 -23.17 7.45 -24.20
CA VAL A 296 -22.62 7.59 -22.83
C VAL A 296 -22.29 6.24 -22.20
N CYS A 297 -22.93 5.15 -22.63
CA CYS A 297 -22.72 3.81 -22.09
C CYS A 297 -21.60 3.03 -22.80
N LEU A 298 -21.18 3.48 -24.00
CA LEU A 298 -20.17 2.77 -24.78
C LEU A 298 -18.77 2.83 -24.15
N LYS A 299 -17.97 1.77 -24.33
CA LYS A 299 -16.52 1.77 -24.06
C LYS A 299 -15.82 2.81 -24.92
N LEU A 300 -14.64 3.31 -24.49
CA LEU A 300 -13.93 4.38 -25.20
C LEU A 300 -13.68 4.07 -26.68
N LYS A 301 -13.18 2.85 -26.99
CA LYS A 301 -12.94 2.39 -28.37
C LYS A 301 -14.21 2.42 -29.23
N HIS A 302 -15.35 2.00 -28.68
CA HIS A 302 -16.64 2.05 -29.38
C HIS A 302 -17.13 3.48 -29.58
N ARG A 303 -16.90 4.40 -28.62
CA ARG A 303 -17.20 5.83 -28.83
C ARG A 303 -16.34 6.42 -29.95
N GLN A 304 -15.05 6.08 -29.99
CA GLN A 304 -14.16 6.50 -31.07
C GLN A 304 -14.64 6.02 -32.43
N GLN A 305 -15.00 4.72 -32.55
CA GLN A 305 -15.56 4.14 -33.77
C GLN A 305 -16.89 4.79 -34.16
N LEU A 306 -17.76 5.08 -33.20
CA LEU A 306 -19.04 5.74 -33.47
C LEU A 306 -18.85 7.18 -33.97
N VAL A 307 -17.94 7.94 -33.36
CA VAL A 307 -17.53 9.26 -33.86
C VAL A 307 -16.99 9.14 -35.29
N GLN A 308 -16.13 8.14 -35.55
CA GLN A 308 -15.60 7.88 -36.89
C GLN A 308 -16.71 7.62 -37.92
N ALA A 309 -17.68 6.79 -37.57
CA ALA A 309 -18.81 6.45 -38.42
C ALA A 309 -19.67 7.69 -38.74
N VAL A 310 -19.93 8.56 -37.75
CA VAL A 310 -20.64 9.84 -37.95
C VAL A 310 -19.90 10.72 -38.96
N PHE A 311 -18.60 10.96 -38.76
CA PHE A 311 -17.79 11.76 -39.69
C PHE A 311 -17.74 11.14 -41.09
N GLN A 312 -17.64 9.81 -41.20
CA GLN A 312 -17.58 9.12 -42.48
C GLN A 312 -18.90 9.21 -43.25
N LYS A 313 -20.04 9.10 -42.57
CA LYS A 313 -21.36 9.31 -43.18
C LYS A 313 -21.50 10.74 -43.68
N ALA A 314 -21.17 11.74 -42.85
CA ALA A 314 -21.23 13.14 -43.26
C ALA A 314 -20.30 13.45 -44.46
N TYR A 315 -19.09 12.86 -44.51
CA TYR A 315 -18.16 13.04 -45.63
C TYR A 315 -18.63 12.35 -46.92
N ALA A 316 -19.30 11.20 -46.79
CA ALA A 316 -19.87 10.50 -47.94
C ALA A 316 -20.95 11.32 -48.66
N VAL A 317 -21.73 12.13 -47.92
CA VAL A 317 -22.75 13.03 -48.48
C VAL A 317 -22.11 14.05 -49.42
N ILE A 318 -21.10 14.81 -48.95
CA ILE A 318 -20.49 15.87 -49.76
C ILE A 318 -19.69 15.32 -50.94
N THR A 319 -19.06 14.15 -50.79
CA THR A 319 -18.27 13.52 -51.86
C THR A 319 -19.11 12.72 -52.85
N ASN A 320 -20.40 12.50 -52.56
CA ASN A 320 -21.27 11.57 -53.28
C ASN A 320 -20.65 10.16 -53.42
N ASN A 321 -19.82 9.77 -52.45
CA ASN A 321 -19.02 8.55 -52.48
C ASN A 321 -19.12 7.82 -51.12
N PRO A 322 -19.91 6.74 -51.02
CA PRO A 322 -20.09 6.02 -49.76
C PRO A 322 -18.83 5.33 -49.25
N ARG A 323 -17.76 5.28 -50.06
CA ARG A 323 -16.46 4.68 -49.73
C ARG A 323 -15.37 5.72 -49.51
N ALA A 324 -15.69 7.00 -49.55
CA ALA A 324 -14.71 8.04 -49.25
C ALA A 324 -14.23 7.91 -47.80
N LEU A 325 -12.93 8.08 -47.61
CA LEU A 325 -12.31 8.09 -46.28
C LEU A 325 -12.12 9.53 -45.84
N VAL A 326 -12.46 9.83 -44.59
CA VAL A 326 -12.30 11.17 -44.02
C VAL A 326 -10.81 11.55 -44.02
N PRO A 327 -10.42 12.73 -44.55
CA PRO A 327 -9.03 13.16 -44.63
C PRO A 327 -8.55 13.72 -43.27
N TRP A 328 -8.46 12.86 -42.25
CA TRP A 328 -8.16 13.25 -40.86
C TRP A 328 -6.89 14.11 -40.73
N SER A 329 -5.83 13.78 -41.47
CA SER A 329 -4.57 14.52 -41.46
C SER A 329 -4.71 15.99 -41.89
N GLU A 330 -5.39 16.23 -43.01
CA GLU A 330 -5.60 17.59 -43.53
C GLU A 330 -6.64 18.34 -42.70
N MET A 331 -7.69 17.65 -42.29
CA MET A 331 -8.74 18.22 -41.46
C MET A 331 -8.20 18.65 -40.09
N SER A 332 -7.22 17.93 -39.52
CA SER A 332 -6.56 18.35 -38.27
C SER A 332 -5.63 19.57 -38.44
N THR A 333 -5.14 19.80 -39.66
CA THR A 333 -4.25 20.94 -39.99
C THR A 333 -5.06 22.20 -40.29
N ASP A 334 -6.16 22.06 -41.04
CA ASP A 334 -7.03 23.16 -41.45
C ASP A 334 -8.52 22.77 -41.35
N PRO A 335 -9.10 22.74 -40.14
CA PRO A 335 -10.47 22.26 -39.94
C PRO A 335 -11.51 23.08 -40.68
N THR A 336 -11.33 24.40 -40.79
CA THR A 336 -12.30 25.32 -41.41
C THR A 336 -12.38 25.18 -42.93
N HIS A 337 -11.39 24.55 -43.56
CA HIS A 337 -11.46 24.20 -44.99
C HIS A 337 -12.41 23.04 -45.26
N TYR A 338 -12.54 22.11 -44.31
CA TYR A 338 -13.31 20.88 -44.49
C TYR A 338 -14.66 20.91 -43.77
N LEU A 339 -14.72 21.50 -42.58
CA LEU A 339 -15.89 21.48 -41.71
C LEU A 339 -16.45 22.89 -41.53
N ASP A 340 -17.78 22.98 -41.44
CA ASP A 340 -18.42 24.23 -41.06
C ASP A 340 -18.01 24.61 -39.63
N SER A 341 -17.74 25.91 -39.43
CA SER A 341 -17.20 26.45 -38.17
C SER A 341 -18.09 26.21 -36.95
N GLY A 342 -19.38 25.94 -37.16
CA GLY A 342 -20.32 25.59 -36.09
C GLY A 342 -20.28 24.12 -35.66
N CYS A 343 -19.69 23.20 -36.42
CA CYS A 343 -19.84 21.75 -36.18
C CYS A 343 -18.94 21.18 -35.09
N ILE A 344 -17.99 21.97 -34.59
CA ILE A 344 -16.96 21.54 -33.62
C ILE A 344 -16.95 22.56 -32.47
N PRO A 345 -16.79 22.13 -31.21
CA PRO A 345 -16.57 23.06 -30.11
C PRO A 345 -15.32 23.93 -30.34
N GLU A 346 -15.39 25.23 -30.05
CA GLU A 346 -14.29 26.21 -30.28
C GLU A 346 -12.93 25.82 -29.66
N ASN A 347 -12.95 24.95 -28.63
CA ASN A 347 -11.76 24.55 -27.88
C ASN A 347 -11.28 23.11 -28.18
N VAL A 348 -11.87 22.44 -29.18
CA VAL A 348 -11.54 21.05 -29.51
C VAL A 348 -10.72 20.99 -30.78
N VAL A 349 -9.51 20.42 -30.67
CA VAL A 349 -8.67 20.09 -31.83
C VAL A 349 -9.08 18.71 -32.34
N ILE A 350 -9.65 18.65 -33.55
CA ILE A 350 -9.98 17.38 -34.18
C ILE A 350 -8.69 16.67 -34.60
N ARG A 351 -8.61 15.40 -34.21
CA ARG A 351 -7.60 14.43 -34.64
C ARG A 351 -8.32 13.20 -35.20
N ASP A 352 -7.55 12.23 -35.68
CA ASP A 352 -8.08 10.90 -35.97
C ASP A 352 -8.88 10.38 -34.77
N SER A 353 -10.07 9.82 -35.05
CA SER A 353 -11.00 9.32 -34.05
C SER A 353 -10.36 8.31 -33.10
N SER A 354 -9.44 7.47 -33.60
CA SER A 354 -8.69 6.50 -32.79
C SER A 354 -7.80 7.13 -31.71
N HIS A 355 -7.45 8.41 -31.87
CA HIS A 355 -6.60 9.17 -30.94
C HIS A 355 -7.39 10.18 -30.10
N LEU A 356 -8.71 10.23 -30.23
CA LEU A 356 -9.53 11.14 -29.42
C LEU A 356 -9.63 10.65 -27.98
N GLN A 357 -9.39 11.56 -27.04
CA GLN A 357 -9.53 11.27 -25.61
C GLN A 357 -11.00 11.32 -25.18
N LYS A 358 -11.34 10.63 -24.08
CA LYS A 358 -12.71 10.56 -23.53
C LYS A 358 -13.35 11.94 -23.34
N ASP A 359 -12.60 12.91 -22.81
CA ASP A 359 -13.11 14.26 -22.56
C ASP A 359 -13.42 15.00 -23.87
N THR A 360 -12.57 14.84 -24.88
CA THR A 360 -12.75 15.42 -26.22
C THR A 360 -13.98 14.84 -26.92
N ILE A 361 -14.12 13.51 -26.87
CA ILE A 361 -15.27 12.77 -27.43
C ILE A 361 -16.57 13.23 -26.75
N THR A 362 -16.54 13.38 -25.43
CA THR A 362 -17.71 13.84 -24.66
C THR A 362 -18.07 15.29 -25.01
N ALA A 363 -17.08 16.17 -25.19
CA ALA A 363 -17.30 17.55 -25.62
C ALA A 363 -17.90 17.64 -27.03
N ILE A 364 -17.40 16.83 -27.97
CA ILE A 364 -17.94 16.73 -29.34
C ILE A 364 -19.39 16.28 -29.31
N TYR A 365 -19.69 15.20 -28.56
CA TYR A 365 -21.04 14.65 -28.51
C TYR A 365 -22.04 15.59 -27.84
N SER A 366 -21.67 16.27 -26.75
CA SER A 366 -22.53 17.29 -26.12
C SER A 366 -22.85 18.42 -27.10
N HIS A 367 -21.87 18.87 -27.88
CA HIS A 367 -22.07 19.89 -28.90
C HIS A 367 -22.98 19.42 -30.04
N TRP A 368 -22.84 18.17 -30.47
CA TRP A 368 -23.76 17.54 -31.42
C TRP A 368 -25.19 17.42 -30.88
N LYS A 369 -25.34 17.13 -29.59
CA LYS A 369 -26.65 17.10 -28.93
C LYS A 369 -27.31 18.48 -28.96
N ASP A 370 -26.53 19.53 -28.73
CA ASP A 370 -27.01 20.90 -28.85
C ASP A 370 -27.42 21.22 -30.29
N HIS A 371 -26.61 20.85 -31.30
CA HIS A 371 -26.95 21.02 -32.72
C HIS A 371 -28.25 20.31 -33.11
N ALA A 372 -28.38 19.03 -32.74
CA ALA A 372 -29.58 18.25 -33.02
C ALA A 372 -30.83 18.86 -32.39
N SER A 373 -30.71 19.45 -31.19
CA SER A 373 -31.85 20.15 -30.54
C SER A 373 -32.29 21.43 -31.26
N HIS A 374 -31.43 22.00 -32.11
CA HIS A 374 -31.72 23.19 -32.92
C HIS A 374 -32.03 22.85 -34.38
N ASP A 375 -32.27 21.57 -34.70
CA ASP A 375 -32.53 21.10 -36.08
C ASP A 375 -31.38 21.45 -37.04
N MET A 376 -30.15 21.43 -36.53
CA MET A 376 -28.93 21.63 -37.31
C MET A 376 -28.20 20.30 -37.49
N PRO A 377 -27.54 20.08 -38.65
CA PRO A 377 -26.72 18.88 -38.85
C PRO A 377 -25.62 18.83 -37.79
N ILE A 378 -25.44 17.64 -37.20
CA ILE A 378 -24.42 17.44 -36.15
C ILE A 378 -23.00 17.59 -36.71
N VAL A 379 -22.78 17.17 -37.96
CA VAL A 379 -21.53 17.35 -38.71
C VAL A 379 -21.86 17.74 -40.14
N HIS A 380 -21.33 18.88 -40.59
CA HIS A 380 -21.47 19.38 -41.94
C HIS A 380 -20.10 19.65 -42.55
N PHE A 381 -19.78 18.93 -43.62
CA PHE A 381 -18.58 19.21 -44.41
C PHE A 381 -18.87 20.32 -45.41
N VAL A 382 -17.96 21.28 -45.53
CA VAL A 382 -17.99 22.38 -46.51
C VAL A 382 -16.95 22.18 -47.63
N GLY A 383 -15.98 21.30 -47.41
CA GLY A 383 -14.90 20.99 -48.35
C GLY A 383 -14.57 19.50 -48.40
N TYR A 384 -13.92 19.09 -49.49
CA TYR A 384 -13.51 17.70 -49.73
C TYR A 384 -12.25 17.63 -50.59
N ARG A 385 -11.54 16.50 -50.54
CA ARG A 385 -10.45 16.26 -51.48
C ARG A 385 -11.02 15.99 -52.87
N GLN A 386 -10.55 16.72 -53.89
CA GLN A 386 -11.04 16.58 -55.27
C GLN A 386 -11.01 15.13 -55.80
N ALA A 387 -10.06 14.31 -55.33
CA ALA A 387 -9.93 12.91 -55.72
C ALA A 387 -11.03 11.99 -55.15
N ASP A 388 -11.69 12.39 -54.06
CA ASP A 388 -12.70 11.59 -53.37
C ASP A 388 -14.10 11.78 -53.98
N PHE A 389 -14.29 12.88 -54.72
CA PHE A 389 -15.58 13.23 -55.34
C PHE A 389 -15.95 12.24 -56.44
N TYR A 390 -17.13 11.63 -56.30
CA TYR A 390 -17.67 10.71 -57.28
C TYR A 390 -18.70 11.39 -58.18
N ASP A 391 -18.25 11.80 -59.37
CA ASP A 391 -19.15 12.27 -60.42
C ASP A 391 -19.71 11.07 -61.21
N ALA A 392 -20.95 10.69 -60.89
CA ALA A 392 -21.69 9.63 -61.58
C ALA A 392 -21.79 9.86 -63.11
N ARG A 393 -21.60 11.10 -63.61
CA ARG A 393 -21.69 11.43 -65.04
C ARG A 393 -20.41 11.09 -65.81
N THR A 394 -19.24 11.11 -65.15
CA THR A 394 -17.94 10.94 -65.84
C THR A 394 -17.61 9.49 -66.20
N LYS A 395 -18.22 8.49 -65.54
CA LYS A 395 -17.91 7.06 -65.78
C LYS A 395 -18.85 6.32 -66.73
N LYS A 396 -19.85 6.97 -67.32
CA LYS A 396 -20.79 6.29 -68.25
C LYS A 396 -20.16 5.92 -69.61
N GLY A 397 -18.87 6.22 -69.86
CA GLY A 397 -18.19 6.00 -71.15
C GLY A 397 -17.05 4.98 -71.20
N ALA A 398 -16.60 4.41 -70.08
CA ALA A 398 -15.35 3.61 -70.07
C ALA A 398 -15.47 2.29 -69.30
N ALA A 399 -16.23 1.32 -69.82
CA ALA A 399 -16.17 -0.07 -69.33
C ALA A 399 -16.59 -1.10 -70.40
N LYS A 400 -15.76 -1.28 -71.43
CA LYS A 400 -15.60 -2.58 -72.11
C LYS A 400 -14.20 -3.11 -71.80
N GLY A 401 -14.05 -3.68 -70.61
CA GLY A 401 -12.79 -4.23 -70.11
C GLY A 401 -12.99 -5.56 -69.41
N LYS A 402 -12.87 -6.64 -70.21
CA LYS A 402 -12.57 -8.04 -69.85
C LYS A 402 -12.96 -8.51 -68.44
N SER A 403 -14.12 -9.15 -68.36
CA SER A 403 -14.48 -10.10 -67.29
C SER A 403 -13.41 -11.20 -67.21
N ARG A 404 -12.67 -11.24 -66.09
CA ARG A 404 -11.90 -12.43 -65.69
C ARG A 404 -12.88 -13.40 -65.03
N VAL A 405 -13.13 -14.50 -65.71
CA VAL A 405 -13.84 -15.67 -65.20
C VAL A 405 -13.10 -16.22 -63.97
N LYS A 406 -13.76 -16.24 -62.81
CA LYS A 406 -13.26 -16.94 -61.61
C LYS A 406 -13.41 -18.45 -61.83
N PRO A 407 -12.41 -19.28 -61.46
CA PRO A 407 -12.55 -20.73 -61.50
C PRO A 407 -13.55 -21.20 -60.44
N ALA A 408 -14.36 -22.19 -60.82
CA ALA A 408 -15.38 -22.81 -59.99
C ALA A 408 -14.75 -23.48 -58.75
N TYR A 409 -15.27 -23.12 -57.58
CA TYR A 409 -15.00 -23.80 -56.32
C TYR A 409 -15.71 -25.16 -56.34
N VAL A 410 -14.96 -26.23 -56.08
CA VAL A 410 -15.45 -27.61 -55.99
C VAL A 410 -15.63 -27.94 -54.51
N GLU A 411 -16.86 -28.28 -54.11
CA GLU A 411 -17.16 -28.84 -52.81
C GLU A 411 -16.53 -30.23 -52.68
N VAL A 412 -15.68 -30.41 -51.67
CA VAL A 412 -15.22 -31.73 -51.22
C VAL A 412 -16.05 -32.08 -50.00
N SER A 413 -17.02 -32.98 -50.18
CA SER A 413 -17.69 -33.68 -49.09
C SER A 413 -16.75 -34.72 -48.48
N SER A 414 -16.62 -34.72 -47.16
CA SER A 414 -16.00 -35.82 -46.41
C SER A 414 -16.90 -36.16 -45.24
N ASP A 415 -17.81 -37.10 -45.49
CA ASP A 415 -18.42 -37.93 -44.45
C ASP A 415 -17.36 -38.91 -43.91
N GLU A 416 -17.23 -39.06 -42.59
CA GLU A 416 -17.52 -40.32 -41.89
C GLU A 416 -17.08 -40.31 -40.41
N GLU A 417 -18.07 -40.66 -39.58
CA GLU A 417 -18.07 -41.57 -38.42
C GLU A 417 -17.13 -41.38 -37.20
N GLY A 418 -17.78 -41.40 -36.03
CA GLY A 418 -17.12 -41.54 -34.74
C GLY A 418 -18.10 -41.77 -33.58
N LEU A 419 -18.91 -42.84 -33.67
CA LEU A 419 -19.72 -43.38 -32.58
C LEU A 419 -18.90 -43.67 -31.32
N LEU A 420 -19.36 -43.24 -30.14
CA LEU A 420 -19.03 -43.90 -28.88
C LEU A 420 -20.11 -43.70 -27.80
N ASN A 421 -20.84 -44.80 -27.57
CA ASN A 421 -21.79 -45.03 -26.49
C ASN A 421 -21.16 -44.82 -25.10
N LYS A 422 -21.93 -44.24 -24.16
CA LYS A 422 -21.73 -44.54 -22.74
C LYS A 422 -23.06 -44.79 -22.03
N VAL A 423 -23.20 -46.06 -21.69
CA VAL A 423 -24.19 -46.71 -20.83
C VAL A 423 -24.23 -46.04 -19.45
N THR A 424 -25.42 -45.69 -18.96
CA THR A 424 -25.69 -45.68 -17.52
C THR A 424 -27.00 -46.40 -17.21
N ASN A 425 -26.81 -47.45 -16.42
CA ASN A 425 -27.76 -48.45 -16.02
C ASN A 425 -28.54 -47.93 -14.79
N GLY A 426 -29.87 -48.08 -14.83
CA GLY A 426 -30.73 -47.75 -13.71
C GLY A 426 -30.53 -48.68 -12.52
N LYS A 427 -30.58 -48.11 -11.31
CA LYS A 427 -30.80 -48.88 -10.09
C LYS A 427 -31.68 -48.06 -9.15
N SER A 428 -32.96 -48.46 -9.11
CA SER A 428 -33.92 -48.02 -8.10
C SER A 428 -33.54 -48.61 -6.75
N SER A 429 -33.49 -47.77 -5.72
CA SER A 429 -33.55 -48.18 -4.32
C SER A 429 -34.38 -47.14 -3.60
N SER A 430 -35.61 -47.55 -3.25
CA SER A 430 -36.52 -46.86 -2.35
C SER A 430 -35.96 -46.90 -0.94
N ASP A 431 -35.75 -45.74 -0.32
CA ASP A 431 -35.72 -45.58 1.14
C ASP A 431 -36.24 -44.19 1.50
N GLU A 432 -36.97 -44.13 2.61
CA GLU A 432 -37.91 -43.07 2.97
C GLU A 432 -37.25 -41.73 3.28
N ASP A 433 -37.66 -40.70 2.53
CA ASP A 433 -37.21 -39.30 2.69
C ASP A 433 -37.78 -38.66 3.95
N VAL A 434 -36.88 -38.33 4.87
CA VAL A 434 -37.08 -37.24 5.82
C VAL A 434 -36.94 -35.94 5.02
N VAL A 435 -38.06 -35.24 4.80
CA VAL A 435 -38.09 -33.92 4.13
C VAL A 435 -37.26 -32.92 4.93
N GLU A 436 -35.97 -32.84 4.61
CA GLU A 436 -35.11 -31.75 5.03
C GLU A 436 -35.55 -30.53 4.21
N VAL A 437 -36.21 -29.58 4.87
CA VAL A 437 -36.65 -28.33 4.26
C VAL A 437 -35.39 -27.56 3.86
N GLU A 438 -34.94 -27.74 2.62
CA GLU A 438 -33.86 -26.96 2.03
C GLU A 438 -34.24 -25.48 2.12
N THR A 439 -33.58 -24.76 3.01
CA THR A 439 -33.76 -23.31 3.10
C THR A 439 -33.23 -22.71 1.80
N PRO A 440 -34.04 -21.93 1.05
CA PRO A 440 -33.63 -21.39 -0.24
C PRO A 440 -32.36 -20.55 -0.08
N THR A 441 -31.30 -20.96 -0.78
CA THR A 441 -30.00 -20.28 -0.80
C THR A 441 -30.19 -18.88 -1.38
N ILE A 442 -29.88 -17.85 -0.61
CA ILE A 442 -29.99 -16.45 -1.06
C ILE A 442 -28.82 -16.17 -2.02
N PRO A 443 -29.07 -15.68 -3.25
CA PRO A 443 -28.01 -15.40 -4.22
C PRO A 443 -27.04 -14.32 -3.72
N GLU A 444 -25.74 -14.46 -4.02
CA GLU A 444 -24.71 -13.48 -3.63
C GLU A 444 -24.93 -12.09 -4.27
N SER A 445 -25.59 -12.04 -5.43
CA SER A 445 -25.98 -10.81 -6.12
C SER A 445 -27.16 -10.06 -5.49
N SER A 446 -27.76 -10.63 -4.43
CA SER A 446 -28.92 -10.08 -3.74
C SER A 446 -28.51 -9.12 -2.61
N PRO A 447 -29.18 -7.96 -2.46
CA PRO A 447 -28.93 -7.06 -1.33
C PRO A 447 -29.01 -7.74 0.04
N LYS A 448 -29.90 -8.73 0.21
CA LYS A 448 -30.09 -9.48 1.46
C LYS A 448 -28.89 -10.34 1.87
N TYR A 449 -28.04 -10.71 0.91
CA TYR A 449 -26.84 -11.49 1.18
C TYR A 449 -25.79 -10.68 1.94
N HIS A 450 -25.74 -9.36 1.74
CA HIS A 450 -24.67 -8.51 2.25
C HIS A 450 -24.92 -8.03 3.68
N LEU A 451 -23.94 -8.29 4.55
CA LEU A 451 -23.92 -7.75 5.90
C LEU A 451 -23.56 -6.26 5.91
N ALA A 452 -23.77 -5.59 7.05
CA ALA A 452 -23.52 -4.15 7.18
C ALA A 452 -22.10 -3.69 6.76
N ARG A 453 -21.09 -4.55 6.97
CA ARG A 453 -19.69 -4.30 6.58
C ARG A 453 -19.46 -4.40 5.07
N ASP A 454 -20.31 -5.15 4.36
CA ASP A 454 -20.17 -5.50 2.94
C ASP A 454 -21.07 -4.62 2.04
N MET A 455 -21.95 -3.80 2.65
CA MET A 455 -22.86 -2.91 1.93
C MET A 455 -22.12 -1.93 1.00
N VAL A 456 -21.01 -1.33 1.44
CA VAL A 456 -20.28 -0.34 0.62
C VAL A 456 -19.59 -0.99 -0.59
N PRO A 457 -18.83 -2.09 -0.43
CA PRO A 457 -18.31 -2.86 -1.56
C PRO A 457 -19.41 -3.28 -2.54
N TYR A 458 -20.55 -3.76 -2.02
CA TYR A 458 -21.68 -4.15 -2.86
C TYR A 458 -22.25 -2.96 -3.64
N LEU A 459 -22.51 -1.81 -3.00
CA LEU A 459 -22.96 -0.62 -3.73
C LEU A 459 -21.97 -0.21 -4.83
N LYS A 460 -20.66 -0.28 -4.55
CA LYS A 460 -19.65 0.00 -5.58
C LYS A 460 -19.69 -0.99 -6.75
N SER A 461 -20.09 -2.25 -6.55
CA SER A 461 -20.20 -3.21 -7.65
C SER A 461 -21.49 -3.07 -8.47
N LEU A 462 -22.48 -2.30 -8.00
CA LEU A 462 -23.75 -2.11 -8.73
C LEU A 462 -23.60 -1.25 -9.98
N SER A 463 -22.62 -0.34 -10.03
CA SER A 463 -22.45 0.56 -11.17
C SER A 463 -21.02 1.08 -11.22
N THR A 464 -20.48 1.20 -12.43
CA THR A 464 -19.17 1.82 -12.72
C THR A 464 -19.28 3.32 -13.01
N VAL A 465 -20.49 3.88 -12.97
CA VAL A 465 -20.76 5.28 -13.31
C VAL A 465 -20.12 6.22 -12.27
N PRO A 466 -19.24 7.16 -12.67
CA PRO A 466 -18.52 8.02 -11.73
C PRO A 466 -19.42 8.89 -10.84
N SER A 467 -20.52 9.42 -11.40
CA SER A 467 -21.49 10.24 -10.66
C SER A 467 -22.17 9.44 -9.52
N TYR A 468 -22.42 8.15 -9.74
CA TYR A 468 -22.94 7.24 -8.72
C TYR A 468 -21.93 7.00 -7.58
N HIS A 469 -20.67 6.74 -7.89
CA HIS A 469 -19.63 6.61 -6.87
C HIS A 469 -19.40 7.89 -6.06
N TYR A 470 -19.53 9.03 -6.71
CA TYR A 470 -19.49 10.33 -6.06
C TYR A 470 -20.64 10.49 -5.05
N LEU A 471 -21.87 10.19 -5.47
CA LEU A 471 -23.04 10.18 -4.58
C LEU A 471 -22.82 9.25 -3.38
N LEU A 472 -22.38 8.01 -3.61
CA LEU A 472 -22.07 7.04 -2.55
C LEU A 472 -21.05 7.60 -1.54
N THR A 473 -19.99 8.23 -2.03
CA THR A 473 -18.96 8.85 -1.19
C THR A 473 -19.51 10.03 -0.38
N ALA A 474 -20.40 10.83 -0.96
CA ALA A 474 -21.06 11.93 -0.27
C ALA A 474 -22.01 11.42 0.83
N VAL A 475 -22.81 10.39 0.52
CA VAL A 475 -23.73 9.72 1.47
C VAL A 475 -23.00 9.10 2.66
N GLN A 476 -21.79 8.56 2.46
CA GLN A 476 -20.96 8.04 3.55
C GLN A 476 -20.51 9.11 4.56
N LYS A 477 -20.44 10.38 4.14
CA LYS A 477 -20.07 11.50 5.02
C LYS A 477 -21.25 12.03 5.82
N LEU A 478 -22.48 11.61 5.52
CA LEU A 478 -23.66 12.02 6.26
C LEU A 478 -23.61 11.50 7.72
N PRO A 479 -24.21 12.24 8.66
CA PRO A 479 -24.22 11.81 10.05
C PRO A 479 -25.04 10.53 10.24
N GLN A 480 -24.53 9.63 11.08
CA GLN A 480 -25.27 8.46 11.58
C GLN A 480 -26.26 8.93 12.65
N ARG A 481 -27.40 9.47 12.22
CA ARG A 481 -28.49 9.84 13.13
C ARG A 481 -29.35 8.61 13.37
N THR A 482 -29.57 8.26 14.64
CA THR A 482 -30.57 7.26 15.01
C THR A 482 -31.96 7.83 14.72
N ASP A 483 -32.77 7.07 13.99
CA ASP A 483 -34.00 7.55 13.35
C ASP A 483 -34.98 8.21 14.33
N SER A 484 -35.03 9.53 14.29
CA SER A 484 -36.04 10.31 15.00
C SER A 484 -37.31 10.39 14.15
N LYS A 485 -38.21 9.40 14.27
CA LYS A 485 -39.61 9.41 13.76
C LYS A 485 -39.82 10.16 12.42
N SER A 486 -38.96 9.95 11.42
CA SER A 486 -39.19 10.54 10.10
C SER A 486 -40.49 9.98 9.52
N ARG A 487 -41.21 10.82 8.75
CA ARG A 487 -42.39 10.39 8.01
C ARG A 487 -41.97 9.22 7.13
N LYS A 488 -42.70 8.10 7.22
CA LYS A 488 -42.52 6.92 6.38
C LYS A 488 -42.93 7.26 4.95
N GLN A 489 -42.05 7.95 4.22
CA GLN A 489 -42.14 7.94 2.76
C GLN A 489 -41.86 6.50 2.33
N HIS A 490 -42.74 5.94 1.49
CA HIS A 490 -42.61 4.56 1.04
C HIS A 490 -41.62 4.51 -0.13
N LEU A 491 -40.46 3.89 0.13
CA LEU A 491 -39.54 3.49 -0.93
C LEU A 491 -40.03 2.18 -1.58
N PRO A 492 -39.67 1.92 -2.85
CA PRO A 492 -39.94 0.63 -3.48
C PRO A 492 -39.40 -0.53 -2.64
N VAL A 493 -40.11 -1.66 -2.60
CA VAL A 493 -39.78 -2.81 -1.74
C VAL A 493 -38.40 -3.40 -2.07
N TRP A 494 -38.01 -3.37 -3.35
CA TRP A 494 -36.72 -3.84 -3.84
C TRP A 494 -35.57 -2.88 -3.51
N ALA A 495 -35.84 -1.60 -3.21
CA ALA A 495 -34.86 -0.65 -2.70
C ALA A 495 -34.67 -0.86 -1.19
N SER A 496 -34.36 -2.09 -0.79
CA SER A 496 -34.19 -2.51 0.60
C SER A 496 -33.08 -3.54 0.72
N TRP A 497 -32.33 -3.47 1.82
CA TRP A 497 -31.35 -4.50 2.20
C TRP A 497 -31.99 -5.85 2.55
N THR A 498 -33.32 -5.93 2.60
CA THR A 498 -34.05 -7.19 2.77
C THR A 498 -34.48 -7.82 1.44
N TRP A 499 -34.23 -7.16 0.31
CA TRP A 499 -34.55 -7.68 -1.01
C TRP A 499 -33.71 -8.92 -1.30
N SER A 500 -34.36 -10.06 -1.54
CA SER A 500 -33.72 -11.38 -1.68
C SER A 500 -33.50 -11.83 -3.13
N GLN A 501 -33.99 -11.07 -4.11
CA GLN A 501 -33.87 -11.46 -5.53
C GLN A 501 -32.63 -10.86 -6.17
N THR A 502 -32.15 -11.51 -7.22
CA THR A 502 -31.02 -11.05 -8.06
C THR A 502 -31.42 -9.94 -9.01
N TYR A 503 -32.62 -10.02 -9.58
CA TYR A 503 -33.16 -9.08 -10.58
C TYR A 503 -34.23 -8.18 -9.96
N LEU A 504 -34.52 -7.06 -10.62
CA LEU A 504 -35.67 -6.25 -10.26
C LEU A 504 -36.97 -6.91 -10.72
N PRO A 505 -38.11 -6.55 -10.11
CA PRO A 505 -39.42 -7.03 -10.53
C PRO A 505 -39.69 -6.81 -12.04
N GLN A 506 -40.28 -7.82 -12.68
CA GLN A 506 -40.60 -7.86 -14.11
C GLN A 506 -41.37 -6.62 -14.61
N ASP A 507 -42.28 -6.10 -13.80
CA ASP A 507 -43.09 -4.92 -14.14
C ASP A 507 -42.25 -3.65 -14.38
N ILE A 508 -41.07 -3.55 -13.76
CA ILE A 508 -40.10 -2.47 -14.03
C ILE A 508 -39.44 -2.63 -15.41
N HIS A 509 -39.29 -3.87 -15.87
CA HIS A 509 -38.71 -4.18 -17.19
C HIS A 509 -39.73 -4.10 -18.33
N GLU A 510 -41.02 -4.10 -18.04
CA GLU A 510 -42.10 -4.11 -19.05
C GLU A 510 -42.85 -2.77 -19.17
N ASP A 511 -42.95 -1.97 -18.08
CA ASP A 511 -43.68 -0.70 -18.09
C ASP A 511 -42.82 0.50 -17.69
N MET A 512 -42.59 1.41 -18.66
CA MET A 512 -41.72 2.58 -18.50
C MET A 512 -42.27 3.49 -17.40
N LYS A 513 -43.59 3.53 -17.24
CA LYS A 513 -44.23 4.35 -16.21
C LYS A 513 -43.89 3.83 -14.83
N ILE A 514 -43.83 2.51 -14.62
CA ILE A 514 -43.47 1.92 -13.33
C ILE A 514 -42.01 2.24 -13.00
N ALA A 515 -41.11 2.07 -13.98
CA ALA A 515 -39.70 2.41 -13.83
C ALA A 515 -39.50 3.92 -13.50
N SER A 516 -40.16 4.81 -14.25
CA SER A 516 -40.11 6.25 -14.02
C SER A 516 -40.70 6.67 -12.67
N VAL A 517 -41.84 6.09 -12.25
CA VAL A 517 -42.44 6.35 -10.93
C VAL A 517 -41.50 5.88 -9.81
N ALA A 518 -40.84 4.73 -9.98
CA ALA A 518 -39.88 4.26 -8.99
C ALA A 518 -38.64 5.15 -8.90
N LEU A 519 -38.13 5.63 -10.05
CA LEU A 519 -37.06 6.62 -10.10
C LEU A 519 -37.48 7.93 -9.41
N GLU A 520 -38.70 8.41 -9.68
CA GLU A 520 -39.25 9.61 -9.04
C GLU A 520 -39.38 9.46 -7.52
N HIS A 521 -39.84 8.28 -7.05
CA HIS A 521 -39.89 7.99 -5.63
C HIS A 521 -38.51 7.98 -4.97
N LEU A 522 -37.48 7.49 -5.67
CA LEU A 522 -36.09 7.52 -5.18
C LEU A 522 -35.53 8.94 -5.18
N SER A 523 -35.76 9.73 -6.24
CA SER A 523 -35.23 11.08 -6.37
C SER A 523 -35.88 12.07 -5.41
N ASN A 524 -37.19 11.94 -5.18
CA ASN A 524 -37.93 12.83 -4.29
C ASN A 524 -37.81 12.44 -2.80
N TYR A 525 -37.10 11.35 -2.50
CA TYR A 525 -36.94 10.87 -1.13
C TYR A 525 -35.98 11.78 -0.35
N GLN A 526 -36.52 12.49 0.65
CA GLN A 526 -35.69 13.40 1.47
C GLN A 526 -34.96 12.62 2.58
N PHE A 527 -33.63 12.61 2.51
CA PHE A 527 -32.80 12.01 3.55
C PHE A 527 -31.73 12.98 4.05
N ASN A 528 -31.41 12.88 5.34
CA ASN A 528 -30.37 13.67 6.00
C ASN A 528 -29.46 12.82 6.89
N SER A 529 -29.54 11.50 6.71
CA SER A 529 -28.81 10.53 7.51
C SER A 529 -28.11 9.54 6.59
N HIS A 530 -27.02 8.98 7.11
CA HIS A 530 -26.27 7.93 6.42
C HIS A 530 -27.15 6.73 6.04
N GLY A 531 -27.94 6.19 6.96
CA GLY A 531 -28.73 4.98 6.74
C GLY A 531 -29.72 5.11 5.58
N TRP A 532 -30.54 6.17 5.59
CA TRP A 532 -31.49 6.43 4.52
C TRP A 532 -30.83 6.75 3.19
N GLY A 533 -29.73 7.52 3.19
CA GLY A 533 -28.99 7.79 1.97
C GLY A 533 -28.43 6.52 1.33
N MET A 534 -27.98 5.55 2.14
CA MET A 534 -27.50 4.26 1.65
C MET A 534 -28.63 3.44 0.98
N VAL A 535 -29.87 3.55 1.47
CA VAL A 535 -31.03 2.87 0.87
C VAL A 535 -31.43 3.51 -0.46
N VAL A 536 -31.45 4.84 -0.56
CA VAL A 536 -31.67 5.53 -1.84
C VAL A 536 -30.57 5.21 -2.85
N THR A 537 -29.31 5.20 -2.40
CA THR A 537 -28.15 4.84 -3.24
C THR A 537 -28.21 3.37 -3.67
N LEU A 538 -28.73 2.47 -2.83
CA LEU A 538 -29.03 1.09 -3.23
C LEU A 538 -30.04 1.05 -4.36
N GLY A 539 -31.18 1.74 -4.21
CA GLY A 539 -32.23 1.75 -5.22
C GLY A 539 -31.74 2.27 -6.59
N LEU A 540 -31.01 3.38 -6.59
CA LEU A 540 -30.43 3.94 -7.83
C LEU A 540 -29.39 3.00 -8.45
N GLY A 541 -28.55 2.36 -7.62
CA GLY A 541 -27.55 1.41 -8.09
C GLY A 541 -28.17 0.16 -8.70
N LEU A 542 -29.25 -0.37 -8.11
CA LEU A 542 -29.99 -1.51 -8.66
C LEU A 542 -30.61 -1.17 -10.02
N LEU A 543 -31.21 0.01 -10.18
CA LEU A 543 -31.75 0.45 -11.47
C LEU A 543 -30.66 0.58 -12.55
N LEU A 544 -29.51 1.18 -12.21
CA LEU A 544 -28.37 1.29 -13.14
C LEU A 544 -27.87 -0.10 -13.55
N ARG A 545 -27.75 -1.04 -12.58
CA ARG A 545 -27.33 -2.41 -12.85
C ARG A 545 -28.29 -3.13 -13.80
N GLU A 546 -29.59 -2.98 -13.60
CA GLU A 546 -30.58 -3.61 -14.49
C GLU A 546 -30.60 -2.99 -15.88
N CYS A 547 -30.34 -1.68 -16.00
CA CYS A 547 -30.16 -1.06 -17.32
C CYS A 547 -28.94 -1.65 -18.06
N CYS A 548 -27.83 -1.89 -17.35
CA CYS A 548 -26.67 -2.56 -17.95
C CYS A 548 -27.00 -4.01 -18.35
N ARG A 549 -27.66 -4.78 -17.48
CA ARG A 549 -28.05 -6.17 -17.76
C ARG A 549 -28.97 -6.30 -18.97
N ALA A 550 -29.95 -5.41 -19.11
CA ALA A 550 -30.84 -5.38 -20.25
C ALA A 550 -30.09 -5.04 -21.56
N GLN A 551 -29.05 -4.19 -21.49
CA GLN A 551 -28.21 -3.85 -22.65
C GLN A 551 -27.23 -4.96 -23.05
N GLU A 552 -26.73 -5.71 -22.07
CA GLU A 552 -25.76 -6.80 -22.24
C GLU A 552 -26.44 -8.17 -22.46
N TYR A 553 -27.77 -8.23 -22.46
CA TYR A 553 -28.50 -9.48 -22.65
C TYR A 553 -28.36 -9.99 -24.09
N GLU A 554 -27.83 -11.20 -24.24
CA GLU A 554 -27.78 -11.94 -25.49
C GLU A 554 -28.52 -13.27 -25.30
N ALA A 555 -29.59 -13.50 -26.09
CA ALA A 555 -30.44 -14.68 -25.95
C ALA A 555 -29.68 -16.01 -26.04
N ASP A 556 -28.65 -16.07 -26.88
CA ASP A 556 -27.86 -17.28 -27.12
C ASP A 556 -26.82 -17.56 -26.00
N GLY A 557 -26.52 -16.57 -25.16
CA GLY A 557 -25.52 -16.65 -24.09
C GLY A 557 -26.09 -16.63 -22.66
N ALA A 558 -27.40 -16.44 -22.51
CA ALA A 558 -28.06 -16.37 -21.22
C ALA A 558 -28.11 -17.77 -20.56
N GLY A 559 -27.56 -17.89 -19.34
CA GLY A 559 -27.71 -19.11 -18.55
C GLY A 559 -29.17 -19.32 -18.09
N ASP A 560 -29.53 -20.55 -17.71
CA ASP A 560 -30.89 -20.94 -17.29
C ASP A 560 -31.46 -20.09 -16.12
N ASP A 561 -30.60 -19.41 -15.37
CA ASP A 561 -30.98 -18.56 -14.23
C ASP A 561 -31.35 -17.10 -14.61
N VAL A 562 -31.18 -16.73 -15.89
CA VAL A 562 -31.44 -15.37 -16.38
C VAL A 562 -32.90 -15.25 -16.83
N PRO A 563 -33.70 -14.32 -16.28
CA PRO A 563 -35.11 -14.20 -16.66
C PRO A 563 -35.32 -13.77 -18.12
N ASP A 564 -36.20 -14.48 -18.82
CA ASP A 564 -36.58 -14.22 -20.23
C ASP A 564 -37.07 -12.80 -20.49
N TYR A 565 -37.63 -12.12 -19.49
CA TYR A 565 -38.12 -10.75 -19.63
C TYR A 565 -37.00 -9.71 -19.84
N LEU A 566 -35.73 -10.07 -19.65
CA LEU A 566 -34.61 -9.18 -19.93
C LEU A 566 -34.42 -8.94 -21.43
N ASP A 567 -34.75 -9.93 -22.27
CA ASP A 567 -34.68 -9.86 -23.73
C ASP A 567 -35.51 -8.70 -24.30
N ASN A 568 -36.67 -8.47 -23.69
CA ASN A 568 -37.62 -7.44 -24.10
C ASN A 568 -37.68 -6.27 -23.10
N SER A 569 -36.63 -6.11 -22.29
CA SER A 569 -36.65 -5.08 -21.26
C SER A 569 -36.58 -3.68 -21.86
N ILE A 570 -37.49 -2.83 -21.40
CA ILE A 570 -37.49 -1.40 -21.75
C ILE A 570 -36.38 -0.61 -21.04
N LEU A 571 -35.68 -1.23 -20.07
CA LEU A 571 -34.61 -0.60 -19.29
C LEU A 571 -33.36 -0.48 -20.16
N GLY A 572 -33.44 0.30 -21.23
CA GLY A 572 -32.34 0.57 -22.13
C GLY A 572 -31.52 1.78 -21.69
N ILE A 573 -30.72 2.28 -22.63
CA ILE A 573 -29.87 3.47 -22.48
C ILE A 573 -30.67 4.66 -21.95
N GLN A 574 -31.86 4.92 -22.51
CA GLN A 574 -32.64 6.11 -22.17
C GLN A 574 -33.00 6.16 -20.67
N MET A 575 -33.36 5.02 -20.08
CA MET A 575 -33.63 4.96 -18.64
C MET A 575 -32.34 5.11 -17.83
N GLY A 576 -31.23 4.51 -18.29
CA GLY A 576 -29.90 4.70 -17.71
C GLY A 576 -29.50 6.18 -17.60
N ASP A 577 -29.67 6.94 -18.67
CA ASP A 577 -29.39 8.39 -18.72
C ASP A 577 -30.24 9.18 -17.72
N GLN A 578 -31.53 8.87 -17.62
CA GLN A 578 -32.43 9.52 -16.65
C GLN A 578 -32.01 9.24 -15.21
N ILE A 579 -31.59 8.00 -14.91
CA ILE A 579 -31.11 7.64 -13.58
C ILE A 579 -29.82 8.39 -13.26
N GLU A 580 -28.89 8.49 -14.20
CA GLU A 580 -27.64 9.24 -14.01
C GLU A 580 -27.89 10.73 -13.74
N GLU A 581 -28.79 11.37 -14.48
CA GLU A 581 -29.19 12.76 -14.23
C GLU A 581 -29.71 12.94 -12.79
N LYS A 582 -30.58 12.03 -12.33
CA LYS A 582 -31.09 12.04 -10.94
C LYS A 582 -30.01 11.76 -9.90
N VAL A 583 -29.05 10.89 -10.19
CA VAL A 583 -27.89 10.65 -9.32
C VAL A 583 -27.07 11.93 -9.12
N ILE A 584 -26.86 12.71 -10.19
CA ILE A 584 -26.14 14.00 -10.13
C ILE A 584 -26.93 15.02 -9.29
N GLU A 585 -28.23 15.16 -9.53
CA GLU A 585 -29.12 16.06 -8.76
C GLU A 585 -29.06 15.73 -7.25
N ILE A 586 -29.29 14.47 -6.87
CA ILE A 586 -29.27 14.02 -5.48
C ILE A 586 -27.87 14.22 -4.88
N GLY A 587 -26.81 13.97 -5.65
CA GLY A 587 -25.43 14.22 -5.24
C GLY A 587 -25.20 15.68 -4.82
N ALA A 588 -25.73 16.63 -5.60
CA ALA A 588 -25.66 18.06 -5.29
C ALA A 588 -26.47 18.43 -4.04
N GLU A 589 -27.62 17.80 -3.82
CA GLU A 589 -28.41 17.99 -2.60
C GLU A 589 -27.68 17.49 -1.34
N VAL A 590 -27.10 16.29 -1.41
CA VAL A 590 -26.31 15.71 -0.30
C VAL A 590 -25.12 16.60 0.03
N GLU A 591 -24.43 17.14 -0.98
CA GLU A 591 -23.38 18.13 -0.78
C GLU A 591 -23.87 19.38 -0.04
N ALA A 592 -25.03 19.92 -0.41
CA ALA A 592 -25.61 21.08 0.24
C ALA A 592 -25.92 20.79 1.72
N ILE A 593 -26.43 19.59 2.03
CA ILE A 593 -26.64 19.12 3.40
C ILE A 593 -25.33 19.07 4.18
N LEU A 594 -24.27 18.50 3.60
CA LEU A 594 -22.95 18.41 4.24
C LEU A 594 -22.34 19.80 4.50
N LYS A 595 -22.47 20.73 3.54
CA LYS A 595 -22.01 22.13 3.69
C LYS A 595 -22.75 22.83 4.83
N ASN A 596 -24.07 22.62 4.94
CA ASN A 596 -24.88 23.20 6.01
C ASN A 596 -24.51 22.61 7.40
N GLU A 597 -24.34 21.29 7.50
CA GLU A 597 -23.93 20.67 8.77
C GLU A 597 -22.52 21.10 9.18
N SER A 598 -21.59 21.23 8.24
CA SER A 598 -20.25 21.79 8.49
C SER A 598 -20.32 23.22 9.04
N LEU A 599 -21.16 24.07 8.43
CA LEU A 599 -21.40 25.44 8.91
C LEU A 599 -21.98 25.42 10.33
N ARG A 600 -22.98 24.58 10.61
CA ARG A 600 -23.58 24.42 11.93
C ARG A 600 -22.54 23.99 12.98
N LEU A 601 -21.71 23.01 12.67
CA LEU A 601 -20.63 22.55 13.55
C LEU A 601 -19.59 23.65 13.79
N SER A 602 -19.28 24.48 12.78
CA SER A 602 -18.37 25.61 12.94
C SER A 602 -18.89 26.64 13.96
N VAL A 603 -20.21 26.92 13.95
CA VAL A 603 -20.85 27.83 14.90
C VAL A 603 -20.80 27.25 16.31
N VAL A 604 -21.10 25.95 16.47
CA VAL A 604 -21.00 25.26 17.76
C VAL A 604 -19.57 25.27 18.30
N ARG A 605 -18.57 25.01 17.45
CA ARG A 605 -17.14 25.07 17.83
C ARG A 605 -16.76 26.46 18.32
N LYS A 606 -17.12 27.52 17.58
CA LYS A 606 -16.88 28.92 17.99
C LYS A 606 -17.53 29.24 19.34
N TYR A 607 -18.74 28.74 19.60
CA TYR A 607 -19.42 28.91 20.87
C TYR A 607 -18.69 28.19 22.03
N ILE A 608 -18.28 26.93 21.83
CA ILE A 608 -17.52 26.16 22.83
C ILE A 608 -16.18 26.83 23.13
N GLU A 609 -15.47 27.30 22.11
CA GLU A 609 -14.19 27.99 22.27
C GLU A 609 -14.34 29.32 23.01
N LYS A 610 -15.38 30.10 22.68
CA LYS A 610 -15.74 31.31 23.45
C LYS A 610 -15.99 30.97 24.92
N ARG A 611 -16.76 29.92 25.22
CA ARG A 611 -17.03 29.48 26.60
C ARG A 611 -15.75 29.06 27.33
N ARG A 612 -14.87 28.28 26.68
CA ARG A 612 -13.56 27.89 27.25
C ARG A 612 -12.67 29.10 27.53
N SER A 613 -12.66 30.10 26.64
CA SER A 613 -11.90 31.34 26.84
C SER A 613 -12.43 32.14 28.02
N GLU A 614 -13.75 32.18 28.22
CA GLU A 614 -14.38 32.86 29.35
C GLU A 614 -14.11 32.14 30.67
N GLU A 615 -14.16 30.81 30.69
CA GLU A 615 -13.79 29.98 31.85
C GLU A 615 -12.31 30.17 32.24
N LYS A 616 -11.39 30.23 31.26
CA LYS A 616 -9.97 30.55 31.50
C LYS A 616 -9.79 31.95 32.08
N ARG A 617 -10.54 32.96 31.59
CA ARG A 617 -10.52 34.32 32.15
C ARG A 617 -11.02 34.34 33.59
N LYS A 618 -12.11 33.63 33.90
CA LYS A 618 -12.65 33.51 35.26
C LYS A 618 -11.66 32.81 36.21
N LEU A 619 -10.97 31.78 35.74
CA LEU A 619 -9.95 31.08 36.54
C LEU A 619 -8.74 31.97 36.81
N LYS A 620 -8.23 32.67 35.78
CA LYS A 620 -7.11 33.62 35.93
C LYS A 620 -7.46 34.75 36.91
N GLU A 621 -8.68 35.27 36.81
CA GLU A 621 -9.17 36.30 37.74
C GLU A 621 -9.26 35.76 39.17
N LYS A 622 -9.77 34.54 39.35
CA LYS A 622 -9.82 33.88 40.66
C LYS A 622 -8.42 33.68 41.26
N SER A 623 -7.44 33.25 40.46
CA SER A 623 -6.05 33.12 40.91
C SER A 623 -5.44 34.46 41.31
N ARG A 624 -5.71 35.55 40.56
CA ARG A 624 -5.24 36.89 40.89
C ARG A 624 -5.81 37.38 42.24
N VAL A 625 -7.11 37.15 42.47
CA VAL A 625 -7.77 37.49 43.74
C VAL A 625 -7.22 36.65 44.90
N GLU A 626 -6.88 35.38 44.68
CA GLU A 626 -6.30 34.52 45.72
C GLU A 626 -4.86 34.94 46.05
N GLU A 627 -4.06 35.31 45.04
CA GLU A 627 -2.70 35.83 45.22
C GLU A 627 -2.70 37.17 45.98
N GLU A 628 -3.62 38.08 45.63
CA GLU A 628 -3.82 39.35 46.34
C GLU A 628 -4.17 39.13 47.82
N LYS A 629 -5.06 38.17 48.11
CA LYS A 629 -5.40 37.78 49.49
C LYS A 629 -4.21 37.21 50.26
N ARG A 630 -3.38 36.37 49.63
CA ARG A 630 -2.15 35.83 50.25
C ARG A 630 -1.15 36.94 50.55
N ALA A 631 -0.97 37.89 49.63
CA ALA A 631 -0.08 39.03 49.84
C ALA A 631 -0.58 39.96 50.97
N GLU A 632 -1.89 40.14 51.11
CA GLU A 632 -2.48 40.89 52.22
C GLU A 632 -2.32 40.16 53.56
N GLU A 633 -2.49 38.83 53.59
CA GLU A 633 -2.26 38.00 54.77
C GLU A 633 -0.79 38.00 55.20
N GLU A 634 0.16 37.91 54.25
CA GLU A 634 1.60 38.02 54.51
C GLU A 634 1.97 39.36 55.14
N LYS A 635 1.43 40.47 54.61
CA LYS A 635 1.61 41.80 55.22
C LYS A 635 1.09 41.89 56.65
N ARG A 636 -0.06 41.27 56.94
CA ARG A 636 -0.60 41.22 58.31
C ARG A 636 0.31 40.44 59.26
N VAL A 637 0.88 39.32 58.80
CA VAL A 637 1.84 38.52 59.59
C VAL A 637 3.13 39.29 59.84
N GLU A 638 3.68 39.96 58.83
CA GLU A 638 4.89 40.80 58.99
C GLU A 638 4.66 41.97 59.97
N GLU A 639 3.48 42.60 59.90
CA GLU A 639 3.11 43.68 60.83
C GLU A 639 2.98 43.14 62.27
N GLU A 640 2.34 41.99 62.46
CA GLU A 640 2.22 41.33 63.76
C GLU A 640 3.60 40.95 64.32
N GLU A 641 4.51 40.44 63.49
CA GLU A 641 5.89 40.12 63.89
C GLU A 641 6.67 41.39 64.26
N ARG A 642 6.48 42.49 63.54
CA ARG A 642 7.08 43.79 63.85
C ARG A 642 6.60 44.31 65.21
N LEU A 643 5.30 44.25 65.46
CA LEU A 643 4.71 44.63 66.75
C LEU A 643 5.22 43.73 67.90
N ALA A 644 5.34 42.42 67.68
CA ALA A 644 5.91 41.49 68.66
C ALA A 644 7.38 41.79 68.98
N LYS A 645 8.19 42.10 67.95
CA LYS A 645 9.59 42.54 68.11
C LYS A 645 9.70 43.85 68.88
N GLU A 646 8.82 44.82 68.63
CA GLU A 646 8.75 46.07 69.38
C GLU A 646 8.35 45.84 70.84
N ALA A 647 7.32 45.03 71.10
CA ALA A 647 6.91 44.66 72.45
C ALA A 647 8.07 43.99 73.23
N SER A 648 8.83 43.10 72.58
CA SER A 648 10.02 42.48 73.19
C SER A 648 11.13 43.50 73.49
N LYS A 649 11.34 44.49 72.62
CA LYS A 649 12.31 45.58 72.87
C LYS A 649 11.88 46.47 74.04
N VAL A 650 10.59 46.75 74.18
CA VAL A 650 10.03 47.49 75.32
C VAL A 650 10.23 46.69 76.61
N ASP A 651 9.92 45.39 76.62
CA ASP A 651 10.12 44.54 77.80
C ASP A 651 11.62 44.46 78.19
N LYS A 652 12.51 44.35 77.20
CA LYS A 652 13.98 44.43 77.43
C LYS A 652 14.41 45.79 77.99
N ARG A 653 13.81 46.90 77.54
CA ARG A 653 14.10 48.25 78.08
C ARG A 653 13.60 48.39 79.52
N VAL A 654 12.41 47.88 79.85
CA VAL A 654 11.88 47.82 81.22
C VAL A 654 12.79 46.99 82.14
N ARG A 655 13.26 45.83 81.67
CA ARG A 655 14.25 45.02 82.40
C ARG A 655 15.59 45.74 82.58
N LYS A 656 16.05 46.49 81.57
CA LYS A 656 17.32 47.25 81.63
C LYS A 656 17.22 48.51 82.50
N SER A 657 16.07 49.16 82.58
CA SER A 657 15.81 50.28 83.51
C SER A 657 15.67 49.79 84.96
N ASN A 658 15.09 48.60 85.18
CA ASN A 658 15.10 47.97 86.50
C ASN A 658 16.50 47.46 86.91
N ALA A 659 17.37 47.11 85.96
CA ALA A 659 18.73 46.64 86.24
C ALA A 659 19.75 47.76 86.57
N LYS A 660 19.42 49.04 86.36
CA LYS A 660 20.31 50.19 86.66
C LYS A 660 19.91 50.99 87.91
N GLY A 661 18.95 50.50 88.69
CA GLY A 661 18.48 51.15 89.91
C GLY A 661 18.15 50.16 91.02
N LYS A 662 19.18 49.46 91.54
CA LYS A 662 19.31 48.83 92.89
C LYS A 662 20.40 47.76 92.77
N GLY A 663 21.55 47.86 93.41
CA GLY A 663 21.74 48.30 94.79
C GLY A 663 21.42 47.15 95.74
N LYS A 664 22.38 46.24 95.89
CA LYS A 664 22.85 45.65 97.15
C LYS A 664 21.75 45.17 98.14
N ARG A 665 21.59 43.84 98.25
CA ARG A 665 21.33 43.01 99.47
C ARG A 665 20.56 41.74 99.08
N LEU A 666 21.19 40.59 99.21
CA LEU A 666 21.14 39.63 100.35
C LEU A 666 19.96 38.65 100.23
N ALA A 667 20.36 37.39 100.09
CA ALA A 667 19.91 36.21 100.84
C ALA A 667 18.46 35.69 100.70
N ALA A 668 18.44 34.40 100.42
CA ALA A 668 17.66 33.34 101.07
C ALA A 668 16.26 32.97 100.54
N ASP A 669 16.09 31.64 100.55
CA ASP A 669 14.90 30.79 100.64
C ASP A 669 13.96 30.73 99.43
N VAL A 670 13.87 29.58 98.74
CA VAL A 670 13.16 28.34 99.13
C VAL A 670 11.67 28.61 99.33
N GLU A 671 10.88 28.31 98.30
CA GLU A 671 9.69 27.44 98.41
C GLU A 671 9.08 27.15 97.01
N GLU A 672 8.90 25.86 96.73
CA GLU A 672 7.91 25.30 95.79
C GLU A 672 6.47 25.72 96.17
N PRO A 673 5.40 25.20 95.54
CA PRO A 673 5.06 25.01 94.13
C PRO A 673 3.71 25.73 93.83
N ILE A 674 3.13 25.60 92.62
CA ILE A 674 1.69 25.32 92.44
C ILE A 674 1.43 24.96 90.97
N LYS A 675 0.97 23.72 90.80
CA LYS A 675 0.33 23.19 89.60
C LYS A 675 -0.99 23.93 89.36
N LYS A 676 -1.23 24.49 88.17
CA LYS A 676 -2.58 24.73 87.66
C LYS A 676 -2.75 24.11 86.28
N LYS A 677 -3.49 22.99 86.28
CA LYS A 677 -4.23 22.45 85.14
C LYS A 677 -5.11 23.57 84.58
N VAL A 678 -5.01 23.86 83.29
CA VAL A 678 -6.13 24.40 82.51
C VAL A 678 -6.31 23.53 81.28
N LYS A 679 -7.47 22.90 81.28
CA LYS A 679 -8.06 22.06 80.24
C LYS A 679 -8.59 23.02 79.17
N ALA A 680 -8.12 22.91 77.93
CA ALA A 680 -8.76 23.58 76.79
C ALA A 680 -8.94 22.56 75.68
N SER A 681 -10.21 22.34 75.33
CA SER A 681 -10.70 21.40 74.33
C SER A 681 -10.22 21.75 72.91
N PRO A 682 -10.12 20.76 72.01
CA PRO A 682 -9.94 21.01 70.59
C PRO A 682 -11.19 21.73 70.03
N PRO A 683 -11.02 22.68 69.08
CA PRO A 683 -12.18 23.20 68.35
C PRO A 683 -12.75 22.12 67.43
N ASP A 684 -14.06 21.89 67.58
CA ASP A 684 -14.85 21.02 66.71
C ASP A 684 -14.73 21.43 65.24
N PRO A 685 -14.74 20.47 64.29
CA PRO A 685 -14.82 20.77 62.87
C PRO A 685 -16.18 21.41 62.53
N PRO A 686 -16.24 22.42 61.65
CA PRO A 686 -17.52 22.98 61.25
C PRO A 686 -18.36 21.91 60.55
N ARG A 687 -19.52 21.66 61.17
CA ARG A 687 -20.65 20.90 60.65
C ARG A 687 -20.94 21.28 59.19
N ARG A 688 -20.92 20.27 58.31
CA ARG A 688 -21.66 20.32 57.05
C ARG A 688 -23.16 20.35 57.36
N SER A 689 -23.76 21.53 57.36
CA SER A 689 -25.21 21.67 57.26
C SER A 689 -25.61 21.86 55.80
N ALA A 690 -26.35 20.87 55.31
CA ALA A 690 -27.53 21.00 54.48
C ALA A 690 -27.52 22.01 53.30
N ARG A 691 -27.54 21.43 52.10
CA ARG A 691 -28.71 21.50 51.21
C ARG A 691 -29.17 22.92 50.85
N ASP A 692 -28.61 23.45 49.75
CA ASP A 692 -29.39 24.31 48.85
C ASP A 692 -29.42 23.69 47.45
N LYS A 693 -30.64 23.31 47.07
CA LYS A 693 -31.03 22.95 45.71
C LYS A 693 -31.03 24.23 44.88
N ALA A 694 -30.32 24.25 43.76
CA ALA A 694 -30.55 25.21 42.69
C ALA A 694 -30.99 24.47 41.41
N PRO A 695 -31.85 25.08 40.57
CA PRO A 695 -32.89 24.37 39.83
C PRO A 695 -32.43 23.86 38.47
N LEU A 696 -32.94 22.67 38.12
CA LEU A 696 -33.08 22.19 36.75
C LEU A 696 -33.89 23.21 35.94
N LYS A 697 -33.23 24.00 35.10
CA LYS A 697 -33.88 24.65 33.96
C LYS A 697 -34.18 23.57 32.93
N LYS A 698 -35.44 23.12 32.91
CA LYS A 698 -36.06 22.51 31.74
C LYS A 698 -35.97 23.51 30.59
N TYR A 699 -35.24 23.16 29.55
CA TYR A 699 -35.56 23.68 28.23
C TYR A 699 -36.62 22.74 27.65
N ASN A 700 -37.84 23.26 27.53
CA ASN A 700 -38.83 22.66 26.65
C ASN A 700 -38.27 22.68 25.23
N VAL A 701 -38.43 21.54 24.57
CA VAL A 701 -38.24 21.33 23.13
C VAL A 701 -39.20 22.21 22.34
#